data_AF-A0A7D8UG28-F1
#
_entry.id   AF-A0A7D8UG28-F1
#
_cell.length_a   1.000
_cell.length_b   1.000
_cell.length_c   1.000
_cell.angle_alpha   90.00
_cell.angle_beta   90.00
_cell.angle_gamma   90.00
#
_symmetry.space_group_name_H-M   'P 1'
#
loop_
_entity.id
_entity.type
_entity.pdbx_description
1 polymer ?
#
loop_
_entity_poly.entity_id
_entity_poly.type
_entity_poly.pdbx_seq_one_letter_code
_entity_poly.pdbx_strand_id
1 'polypeptide(L)'
;MNQSSSGRLWRLCRKELRETLRDRRTILTLVIMPLLLYPLLSMTLQRFLLSTKLDGETVYRIAVASEAEGAWVRGLLDDPLSQPPSAVREASEGSPARFEIFSHEVLTPEQTLEQGFVDVAAIISLDVVPDEAPQVELLAKSGDAASQAARRILVERLQWLKLAVAEQRLAQTQRGPPDRFPRLSLRSLDTAGGGSLLATVVPLVLVLMTITGAVYPAIDLTAGERERGTIEALIASPVSRGQVLFAKYTAVVTVALLTAIVNLVAMLITLQAGGLLPLLTGGDPGVPWFALLQILGLLVLFSGFFSAVLLCLTSFAKSFKEAQAYLIPLMLLALAPGVLSLLPGVELTTGLAVVPLVNIILLARELLAGGVDPVAAVAAVVSTVAYAAAALGIAARLFGSDAILRGSEVSAGSLLRRPLRFSDAPTPATAALVLAMIFPIYFWVSNTLAQLSRSDDGAPIELSGPLLAGAVSLTFVFGGIPLVAAWFARDRLVTTFRLRSPLSGSRFVAALIGAAVMGLGLWGLAHESFVLTTSQLDPEKLTAARQLMERLSDVPLWLVLIPLAVAPGVIEELCFRGYLFSAFSRVLSPLRTILLTSLLFGLFHVLTGNTLLIERFVPTTLMGLFLGWVAYRTGSVWPGMVLHTVHNGFLNTLGRYRDHFAFLGSAEDELAHLPATWLLTTALIAALGGLIIAWASRPSATVAPEGTDSTVLA
;
A
#
# COMPACT_ATOMS: atom_id res chain seq x y z
N MET A 1 -22.74 -47.09 -12.09
CA MET A 1 -23.21 -45.74 -12.49
C MET A 1 -22.01 -44.82 -12.68
N ASN A 2 -21.64 -44.52 -13.93
CA ASN A 2 -20.55 -43.61 -14.28
C ASN A 2 -20.91 -42.18 -13.86
N GLN A 3 -20.50 -41.76 -12.66
CA GLN A 3 -20.66 -40.38 -12.24
C GLN A 3 -19.58 -39.55 -12.92
N SER A 4 -20.00 -38.56 -13.73
CA SER A 4 -19.08 -37.58 -14.32
C SER A 4 -18.21 -36.93 -13.23
N SER A 5 -16.96 -36.62 -13.56
CA SER A 5 -16.01 -35.96 -12.65
C SER A 5 -16.62 -34.69 -12.02
N SER A 6 -17.41 -33.94 -12.79
CA SER A 6 -18.13 -32.74 -12.35
C SER A 6 -19.20 -33.01 -11.28
N GLY A 7 -19.95 -34.11 -11.39
CA GLY A 7 -20.98 -34.47 -10.39
C GLY A 7 -20.38 -34.88 -9.04
N ARG A 8 -19.18 -35.47 -9.03
CA ARG A 8 -18.41 -35.70 -7.80
C ARG A 8 -17.91 -34.40 -7.18
N LEU A 9 -17.32 -33.51 -7.98
CA LEU A 9 -16.83 -32.21 -7.53
C LEU A 9 -17.94 -31.37 -6.88
N TRP A 10 -19.11 -31.29 -7.51
CA TRP A 10 -20.24 -30.52 -6.99
C TRP A 10 -20.72 -31.01 -5.62
N ARG A 11 -20.84 -32.33 -5.43
CA ARG A 11 -21.24 -32.89 -4.12
C ARG A 11 -20.20 -32.63 -3.04
N LEU A 12 -18.91 -32.65 -3.41
CA LEU A 12 -17.85 -32.31 -2.48
C LEU A 12 -17.93 -30.83 -2.06
N CYS A 13 -18.10 -29.91 -3.02
CA CYS A 13 -18.30 -28.49 -2.73
C CYS A 13 -19.53 -28.28 -1.82
N ARG A 14 -20.65 -28.97 -2.11
CA ARG A 14 -21.87 -28.91 -1.31
C ARG A 14 -21.66 -29.47 0.11
N LYS A 15 -20.85 -30.51 0.28
CA LYS A 15 -20.48 -31.08 1.58
C LYS A 15 -19.70 -30.05 2.41
N GLU A 16 -18.60 -29.53 1.87
CA GLU A 16 -17.74 -28.55 2.56
C GLU A 16 -18.52 -27.28 2.93
N LEU A 17 -19.34 -26.77 2.00
CA LEU A 17 -20.17 -25.59 2.26
C LEU A 17 -21.23 -25.86 3.33
N ARG A 18 -21.90 -27.02 3.29
CA ARG A 18 -22.93 -27.39 4.28
C ARG A 18 -22.34 -27.53 5.67
N GLU A 19 -21.15 -28.09 5.80
CA GLU A 19 -20.47 -28.23 7.10
C GLU A 19 -20.10 -26.85 7.65
N THR A 20 -19.50 -25.99 6.82
CA THR A 20 -19.13 -24.63 7.21
C THR A 20 -20.33 -23.79 7.63
N LEU A 21 -21.43 -23.82 6.86
CA LEU A 21 -22.66 -23.09 7.17
C LEU A 21 -23.47 -23.70 8.34
N ARG A 22 -23.11 -24.86 8.86
CA ARG A 22 -23.75 -25.41 10.07
C ARG A 22 -23.10 -24.93 11.34
N ASP A 23 -21.89 -24.38 11.27
CA ASP A 23 -21.25 -23.79 12.42
C ASP A 23 -21.94 -22.47 12.81
N ARG A 24 -22.65 -22.53 13.93
CA ARG A 24 -23.35 -21.39 14.51
C ARG A 24 -22.40 -20.27 14.89
N ARG A 25 -21.16 -20.59 15.30
CA ARG A 25 -20.17 -19.57 15.67
C ARG A 25 -19.74 -18.77 14.44
N THR A 26 -19.49 -19.46 13.34
CA THR A 26 -19.23 -18.83 12.03
C THR A 26 -20.38 -17.89 11.66
N ILE A 27 -21.62 -18.38 11.57
CA ILE A 27 -22.77 -17.53 11.19
C ILE A 27 -22.97 -16.34 12.15
N LEU A 28 -22.87 -16.59 13.46
CA LEU A 28 -23.07 -15.55 14.46
C LEU A 28 -22.05 -14.43 14.30
N THR A 29 -20.78 -14.78 14.14
CA THR A 29 -19.69 -13.80 13.97
C THR A 29 -19.86 -13.02 12.66
N LEU A 30 -20.27 -13.71 11.59
CA LEU A 30 -20.51 -13.13 10.27
C LEU A 30 -21.61 -12.07 10.26
N VAL A 31 -22.68 -12.27 11.03
CA VAL A 31 -23.85 -11.37 11.03
C VAL A 31 -23.80 -10.34 12.15
N ILE A 32 -23.35 -10.71 13.35
CA ILE A 32 -23.35 -9.81 14.51
C ILE A 32 -22.26 -8.75 14.39
N MET A 33 -21.05 -9.11 13.97
CA MET A 33 -19.95 -8.15 13.95
C MET A 33 -20.23 -6.93 13.06
N PRO A 34 -20.76 -7.06 11.83
CA PRO A 34 -21.09 -5.91 11.00
C PRO A 34 -22.23 -5.05 11.58
N LEU A 35 -23.24 -5.70 12.16
CA LEU A 35 -24.38 -5.02 12.79
C LEU A 35 -23.99 -4.22 14.03
N LEU A 36 -22.88 -4.57 14.71
CA LEU A 36 -22.35 -3.79 15.82
C LEU A 36 -21.33 -2.75 15.36
N LEU A 37 -20.41 -3.15 14.47
CA LEU A 37 -19.27 -2.34 14.09
C LEU A 37 -19.67 -1.11 13.27
N TYR A 38 -20.55 -1.25 12.27
CA TYR A 38 -20.87 -0.11 11.40
C TYR A 38 -21.67 0.98 12.11
N PRO A 39 -22.71 0.68 12.90
CA PRO A 39 -23.38 1.71 13.68
C PRO A 39 -22.41 2.44 14.61
N LEU A 40 -21.52 1.72 15.29
CA LEU A 40 -20.50 2.33 16.14
C LEU A 40 -19.55 3.24 15.35
N LEU A 41 -19.07 2.78 14.18
CA LEU A 41 -18.20 3.56 13.31
C LEU A 41 -18.92 4.82 12.80
N SER A 42 -20.17 4.68 12.35
CA SER A 42 -21.00 5.79 11.89
C SER A 42 -21.26 6.81 13.01
N MET A 43 -21.58 6.35 14.23
CA MET A 43 -21.76 7.22 15.38
C MET A 43 -20.45 7.94 15.76
N THR A 44 -19.32 7.22 15.72
CA THR A 44 -18.00 7.80 16.02
C THR A 44 -17.61 8.84 14.98
N LEU A 45 -17.81 8.54 13.69
CA LEU A 45 -17.52 9.46 12.60
C LEU A 45 -18.46 10.66 12.64
N GLN A 46 -19.76 10.46 12.88
CA GLN A 46 -20.71 11.55 13.04
C GLN A 46 -20.31 12.45 14.22
N ARG A 47 -19.94 11.87 15.36
CA ARG A 47 -19.42 12.64 16.51
C ARG A 47 -18.13 13.38 16.17
N PHE A 48 -17.21 12.76 15.44
CA PHE A 48 -15.95 13.38 15.01
C PHE A 48 -16.18 14.55 14.03
N LEU A 49 -17.10 14.37 13.07
CA LEU A 49 -17.53 15.42 12.14
C LEU A 49 -18.29 16.54 12.85
N LEU A 50 -19.01 16.22 13.94
CA LEU A 50 -19.67 17.21 14.79
C LEU A 50 -18.68 17.89 15.74
N SER A 51 -17.63 17.20 16.21
CA SER A 51 -16.63 17.75 17.15
C SER A 51 -15.53 18.55 16.47
N THR A 52 -15.30 18.36 15.17
CA THR A 52 -14.49 19.27 14.35
C THR A 52 -15.18 20.63 14.20
N LYS A 53 -16.45 20.78 14.61
CA LYS A 53 -17.00 22.06 15.08
C LYS A 53 -16.41 22.36 16.47
N LEU A 54 -15.16 22.81 16.52
CA LEU A 54 -14.55 23.33 17.75
C LEU A 54 -15.04 24.76 18.01
N ASP A 55 -15.52 24.97 19.25
CA ASP A 55 -15.71 26.21 20.01
C ASP A 55 -15.17 27.54 19.40
N GLY A 56 -15.86 28.04 18.39
CA GLY A 56 -15.65 29.38 17.81
C GLY A 56 -16.73 29.71 16.78
N GLU A 57 -17.02 31.00 16.59
CA GLU A 57 -17.89 31.48 15.48
C GLU A 57 -17.36 30.87 14.18
N THR A 58 -18.07 29.88 13.60
CA THR A 58 -17.65 29.27 12.34
C THR A 58 -17.87 30.30 11.23
N VAL A 59 -16.77 30.89 10.76
CA VAL A 59 -16.76 31.86 9.66
C VAL A 59 -16.50 31.13 8.35
N TYR A 60 -17.50 31.09 7.47
CA TYR A 60 -17.38 30.56 6.12
C TYR A 60 -17.03 31.68 5.14
N ARG A 61 -16.22 31.38 4.14
CA ARG A 61 -15.75 32.36 3.15
C ARG A 61 -16.43 32.14 1.81
N ILE A 62 -17.04 33.18 1.26
CA ILE A 62 -17.73 33.17 -0.04
C ILE A 62 -16.91 33.99 -1.05
N ALA A 63 -16.55 33.40 -2.19
CA ALA A 63 -16.04 34.17 -3.33
C ALA A 63 -17.18 34.70 -4.21
N VAL A 64 -17.09 35.97 -4.59
CA VAL A 64 -17.97 36.67 -5.55
C VAL A 64 -17.11 37.37 -6.61
N ALA A 65 -17.66 37.67 -7.79
CA ALA A 65 -16.87 38.23 -8.89
C ALA A 65 -16.58 39.72 -8.72
N SER A 66 -17.38 40.44 -7.94
CA SER A 66 -17.22 41.88 -7.72
C SER A 66 -17.66 42.33 -6.31
N GLU A 67 -17.20 43.51 -5.88
CA GLU A 67 -17.67 44.11 -4.62
C GLU A 67 -19.17 44.42 -4.63
N ALA A 68 -19.74 44.74 -5.80
CA ALA A 68 -21.17 45.01 -5.96
C ALA A 68 -22.01 43.74 -5.72
N GLU A 69 -21.58 42.61 -6.26
CA GLU A 69 -22.16 41.29 -5.95
C GLU A 69 -22.00 40.94 -4.48
N GLY A 70 -20.84 41.24 -3.89
CA GLY A 70 -20.59 41.00 -2.48
C GLY A 70 -21.50 41.81 -1.56
N ALA A 71 -21.77 43.07 -1.90
CA ALA A 71 -22.74 43.90 -1.19
C ALA A 71 -24.17 43.34 -1.31
N TRP A 72 -24.53 42.80 -2.48
CA TRP A 72 -25.84 42.17 -2.70
C TRP A 72 -26.01 40.89 -1.85
N VAL A 73 -25.02 39.99 -1.86
CA VAL A 73 -25.04 38.76 -1.03
C VAL A 73 -25.08 39.12 0.45
N ARG A 74 -24.32 40.13 0.88
CA ARG A 74 -24.32 40.62 2.26
C ARG A 74 -25.70 41.10 2.68
N GLY A 75 -26.38 41.87 1.82
CA GLY A 75 -27.75 42.34 2.07
C GLY A 75 -28.76 41.22 2.28
N LEU A 76 -28.61 40.09 1.58
CA LEU A 76 -29.47 38.91 1.77
C LEU A 76 -29.16 38.15 3.08
N LEU A 77 -27.89 38.11 3.49
CA LEU A 77 -27.45 37.37 4.68
C LEU A 77 -27.64 38.14 5.99
N ASP A 78 -27.59 39.47 5.94
CA ASP A 78 -27.82 40.35 7.08
C ASP A 78 -29.31 40.65 7.30
N ASP A 79 -30.19 40.27 6.35
CA ASP A 79 -31.63 40.41 6.50
C ASP A 79 -32.12 39.60 7.73
N PRO A 80 -32.84 40.22 8.70
CA PRO A 80 -33.37 39.51 9.86
C PRO A 80 -34.25 38.30 9.52
N LEU A 81 -34.88 38.29 8.34
CA LEU A 81 -35.72 37.20 7.85
C LEU A 81 -34.92 36.02 7.28
N SER A 82 -33.60 36.19 7.05
CA SER A 82 -32.68 35.10 6.65
C SER A 82 -32.15 34.28 7.83
N GLN A 83 -32.53 34.65 9.06
CA GLN A 83 -32.08 33.99 10.28
C GLN A 83 -32.76 32.62 10.47
N PRO A 84 -32.08 31.66 11.13
CA PRO A 84 -32.64 30.33 11.35
C PRO A 84 -33.92 30.39 12.20
N PRO A 85 -34.90 29.49 11.95
CA PRO A 85 -36.05 29.28 12.83
C PRO A 85 -35.62 29.07 14.29
N SER A 86 -36.48 29.41 15.25
CA SER A 86 -36.18 29.29 16.69
C SER A 86 -35.64 27.92 17.09
N ALA A 87 -36.22 26.84 16.59
CA ALA A 87 -35.76 25.47 16.84
C ALA A 87 -34.31 25.21 16.38
N VAL A 88 -33.87 25.84 15.29
CA VAL A 88 -32.50 25.68 14.74
C VAL A 88 -31.51 26.59 15.48
N ARG A 89 -31.94 27.79 15.89
CA ARG A 89 -31.14 28.69 16.74
C ARG A 89 -30.88 28.11 18.12
N GLU A 90 -31.89 27.51 18.75
CA GLU A 90 -31.77 26.85 20.05
C GLU A 90 -30.82 25.63 19.98
N ALA A 91 -30.83 24.89 18.87
CA ALA A 91 -29.91 23.77 18.64
C ALA A 91 -28.47 24.20 18.32
N SER A 92 -28.23 25.49 18.01
CA SER A 92 -26.93 26.04 17.61
C SER A 92 -26.37 27.04 18.62
N GLU A 93 -26.83 26.99 19.88
CA GLU A 93 -26.41 27.90 20.97
C GLU A 93 -26.54 29.39 20.61
N GLY A 94 -27.49 29.73 19.74
CA GLY A 94 -27.83 31.11 19.39
C GLY A 94 -26.86 31.84 18.45
N SER A 95 -25.74 31.24 18.03
CA SER A 95 -24.78 31.87 17.12
C SER A 95 -24.89 31.28 15.71
N PRO A 96 -25.55 31.96 14.76
CA PRO A 96 -25.68 31.46 13.41
C PRO A 96 -24.33 31.58 12.68
N ALA A 97 -24.02 30.65 11.78
CA ALA A 97 -22.76 30.66 11.03
C ALA A 97 -22.54 31.99 10.30
N ARG A 98 -21.36 32.60 10.47
CA ARG A 98 -21.02 33.88 9.86
C ARG A 98 -20.42 33.65 8.48
N PHE A 99 -20.70 34.55 7.54
CA PHE A 99 -20.10 34.51 6.21
C PHE A 99 -19.22 35.75 6.00
N GLU A 100 -17.97 35.53 5.59
CA GLU A 100 -17.09 36.57 5.07
C GLU A 100 -17.07 36.49 3.55
N ILE A 101 -17.23 37.64 2.90
CA ILE A 101 -17.35 37.72 1.44
C ILE A 101 -16.06 38.29 0.88
N PHE A 102 -15.46 37.57 -0.05
CA PHE A 102 -14.21 37.90 -0.72
C PHE A 102 -14.47 38.13 -2.21
N SER A 103 -13.92 39.22 -2.74
CA SER A 103 -13.78 39.44 -4.17
C SER A 103 -12.29 39.48 -4.50
N HIS A 104 -11.82 38.60 -5.38
CA HIS A 104 -10.43 38.58 -5.81
C HIS A 104 -10.31 39.34 -7.14
N GLU A 105 -9.44 40.36 -7.21
CA GLU A 105 -9.33 41.19 -8.42
C GLU A 105 -8.77 40.44 -9.65
N VAL A 106 -8.02 39.35 -9.41
CA VAL A 106 -7.27 38.61 -10.44
C VAL A 106 -7.86 37.24 -10.77
N LEU A 107 -8.58 36.61 -9.83
CA LEU A 107 -9.03 35.21 -9.96
C LEU A 107 -10.54 35.20 -10.01
N THR A 108 -11.11 34.33 -10.84
CA THR A 108 -12.56 34.13 -10.84
C THR A 108 -13.01 33.48 -9.52
N PRO A 109 -14.30 33.59 -9.13
CA PRO A 109 -14.81 32.90 -7.95
C PRO A 109 -14.55 31.38 -7.99
N GLU A 110 -14.69 30.77 -9.18
CA GLU A 110 -14.41 29.35 -9.41
C GLU A 110 -12.93 29.02 -9.14
N GLN A 111 -11.99 29.81 -9.67
CA GLN A 111 -10.55 29.63 -9.45
C GLN A 111 -10.13 29.89 -7.99
N THR A 112 -10.78 30.86 -7.33
CA THR A 112 -10.52 31.19 -5.92
C THR A 112 -10.96 30.05 -5.00
N LEU A 113 -12.10 29.42 -5.34
CA LEU A 113 -12.55 28.20 -4.70
C LEU A 113 -11.55 27.07 -4.96
N GLU A 114 -11.20 26.80 -6.23
CA GLU A 114 -10.25 25.75 -6.62
C GLU A 114 -8.94 25.81 -5.83
N GLN A 115 -8.34 26.99 -5.67
CA GLN A 115 -7.11 27.21 -4.92
C GLN A 115 -7.25 27.12 -3.38
N GLY A 116 -8.47 26.97 -2.85
CA GLY A 116 -8.74 26.75 -1.43
C GLY A 116 -8.74 28.01 -0.57
N PHE A 117 -8.83 29.19 -1.17
CA PHE A 117 -8.91 30.45 -0.44
C PHE A 117 -10.29 30.70 0.19
N VAL A 118 -11.33 30.11 -0.37
CA VAL A 118 -12.72 30.24 0.08
C VAL A 118 -13.40 28.87 0.19
N ASP A 119 -14.52 28.83 0.91
CA ASP A 119 -15.30 27.61 1.15
C ASP A 119 -16.42 27.45 0.12
N VAL A 120 -16.96 28.54 -0.44
CA VAL A 120 -17.99 28.51 -1.49
C VAL A 120 -17.71 29.59 -2.52
N ALA A 121 -18.06 29.34 -3.78
CA ALA A 121 -18.09 30.39 -4.80
C ALA A 121 -19.53 30.64 -5.27
N ALA A 122 -19.90 31.90 -5.43
CA ALA A 122 -21.17 32.33 -5.95
C ALA A 122 -20.95 33.06 -7.29
N ILE A 123 -21.44 32.48 -8.38
CA ILE A 123 -21.46 33.13 -9.70
C ILE A 123 -22.85 33.74 -9.85
N ILE A 124 -22.89 35.07 -9.92
CA ILE A 124 -24.14 35.83 -9.87
C ILE A 124 -24.30 36.57 -11.20
N SER A 125 -25.38 36.26 -11.92
CA SER A 125 -25.77 37.03 -13.09
C SER A 125 -26.74 38.13 -12.68
N LEU A 126 -26.21 39.33 -12.47
CA LEU A 126 -26.98 40.55 -12.18
C LEU A 126 -27.50 41.26 -13.44
N ASP A 127 -27.57 40.57 -14.58
CA ASP A 127 -27.97 41.19 -15.84
C ASP A 127 -29.32 41.89 -15.69
N VAL A 128 -29.25 43.21 -15.92
CA VAL A 128 -30.32 44.20 -15.74
C VAL A 128 -31.35 44.05 -16.84
N VAL A 129 -32.00 42.89 -16.92
CA VAL A 129 -33.24 42.75 -17.68
C VAL A 129 -34.38 43.11 -16.72
N PRO A 130 -35.18 44.15 -17.02
CA PRO A 130 -36.22 44.63 -16.11
C PRO A 130 -37.29 43.60 -15.74
N ASP A 131 -37.26 42.37 -16.28
CA ASP A 131 -38.24 41.31 -16.04
C ASP A 131 -37.72 39.92 -15.59
N GLU A 132 -36.42 39.70 -15.42
CA GLU A 132 -35.90 38.39 -14.97
C GLU A 132 -35.41 38.40 -13.52
N ALA A 133 -35.47 37.24 -12.87
CA ALA A 133 -34.93 37.05 -11.52
C ALA A 133 -33.43 36.75 -11.59
N PRO A 134 -32.60 37.30 -10.68
CA PRO A 134 -31.17 37.05 -10.70
C PRO A 134 -30.88 35.56 -10.61
N GLN A 135 -29.93 35.07 -11.42
CA GLN A 135 -29.48 33.68 -11.35
C GLN A 135 -28.23 33.63 -10.47
N VAL A 136 -28.25 32.73 -9.49
CA VAL A 136 -27.13 32.49 -8.58
C VAL A 136 -26.73 31.03 -8.72
N GLU A 137 -25.53 30.80 -9.22
CA GLU A 137 -24.90 29.48 -9.22
C GLU A 137 -23.95 29.37 -8.03
N LEU A 138 -24.21 28.39 -7.15
CA LEU A 138 -23.38 28.14 -5.97
C LEU A 138 -22.50 26.91 -6.22
N LEU A 139 -21.19 27.13 -6.17
CA LEU A 139 -20.15 26.12 -6.33
C LEU A 139 -19.58 25.73 -4.97
N ALA A 140 -19.43 24.42 -4.77
CA ALA A 140 -18.71 23.84 -3.64
C ALA A 140 -17.77 22.73 -4.13
N LYS A 141 -16.66 22.54 -3.44
CA LYS A 141 -15.73 21.44 -3.72
C LYS A 141 -16.36 20.10 -3.39
N SER A 142 -16.33 19.16 -4.33
CA SER A 142 -16.71 17.77 -4.09
C SER A 142 -15.75 17.15 -3.06
N GLY A 143 -16.27 16.51 -2.02
CA GLY A 143 -15.48 15.83 -0.98
C GLY A 143 -14.96 16.71 0.16
N ASP A 144 -15.02 18.04 0.05
CA ASP A 144 -14.71 18.97 1.14
C ASP A 144 -15.95 19.23 2.01
N ALA A 145 -15.93 18.69 3.24
CA ALA A 145 -17.03 18.82 4.18
C ALA A 145 -17.34 20.28 4.57
N ALA A 146 -16.32 21.14 4.66
CA ALA A 146 -16.50 22.55 5.01
C ALA A 146 -17.15 23.31 3.85
N SER A 147 -16.66 23.09 2.63
CA SER A 147 -17.24 23.67 1.41
C SER A 147 -18.69 23.24 1.19
N GLN A 148 -18.99 21.95 1.37
CA GLN A 148 -20.35 21.43 1.24
C GLN A 148 -21.28 21.94 2.34
N ALA A 149 -20.79 22.05 3.57
CA ALA A 149 -21.55 22.65 4.68
C ALA A 149 -21.85 24.13 4.43
N ALA A 150 -20.87 24.90 3.95
CA ALA A 150 -21.03 26.32 3.61
C ALA A 150 -22.14 26.50 2.56
N ARG A 151 -22.11 25.72 1.47
CA ARG A 151 -23.14 25.76 0.41
C ARG A 151 -24.52 25.41 0.95
N ARG A 152 -24.64 24.36 1.75
CA ARG A 152 -25.92 23.94 2.34
C ARG A 152 -26.51 25.04 3.22
N ILE A 153 -25.71 25.60 4.14
CA ILE A 153 -26.15 26.65 5.06
C ILE A 153 -26.56 27.91 4.28
N LEU A 154 -25.81 28.28 3.24
CA LEU A 154 -26.16 29.41 2.37
C LEU A 154 -27.51 29.18 1.67
N VAL A 155 -27.73 27.98 1.12
CA VAL A 155 -29.01 27.60 0.49
C VAL A 155 -30.17 27.65 1.50
N GLU A 156 -29.97 27.11 2.71
CA GLU A 156 -30.98 27.11 3.77
C GLU A 156 -31.38 28.54 4.18
N ARG A 157 -30.40 29.43 4.37
CA ARG A 157 -30.66 30.85 4.69
C ARG A 157 -31.45 31.57 3.60
N LEU A 158 -31.09 31.35 2.33
CA LEU A 158 -31.82 31.94 1.20
C LEU A 158 -33.24 31.38 1.08
N GLN A 159 -33.45 30.10 1.42
CA GLN A 159 -34.78 29.50 1.47
C GLN A 159 -35.62 30.04 2.63
N TRP A 160 -35.04 30.25 3.81
CA TRP A 160 -35.73 30.88 4.94
C TRP A 160 -36.17 32.30 4.60
N LEU A 161 -35.27 33.11 4.03
CA LEU A 161 -35.58 34.46 3.58
C LEU A 161 -36.75 34.45 2.56
N LYS A 162 -36.68 33.57 1.57
CA LYS A 162 -37.73 33.41 0.55
C LYS A 162 -39.08 33.06 1.17
N LEU A 163 -39.11 32.13 2.13
CA LEU A 163 -40.34 31.69 2.78
C LEU A 163 -40.92 32.79 3.67
N ALA A 164 -40.09 33.43 4.49
CA ALA A 164 -40.50 34.49 5.41
C ALA A 164 -41.09 35.72 4.67
N VAL A 165 -40.47 36.14 3.57
CA VAL A 165 -41.01 37.22 2.73
C VAL A 165 -42.32 36.81 2.05
N ALA A 166 -42.43 35.56 1.60
CA ALA A 166 -43.68 35.05 1.03
C ALA A 166 -44.82 35.03 2.06
N GLU A 167 -44.55 34.63 3.30
CA GLU A 167 -45.50 34.65 4.42
C GLU A 167 -45.93 36.07 4.78
N GLN A 168 -44.98 37.01 4.89
CA GLN A 168 -45.27 38.41 5.19
C GLN A 168 -46.17 39.06 4.13
N ARG A 169 -45.92 38.77 2.84
CA ARG A 169 -46.75 39.26 1.73
C ARG A 169 -48.16 38.67 1.75
N LEU A 170 -48.27 37.36 2.02
CA LEU A 170 -49.56 36.70 2.13
C LEU A 170 -50.39 37.33 3.27
N ALA A 171 -49.75 37.63 4.41
CA ALA A 171 -50.39 38.30 5.55
C ALA A 171 -50.83 39.74 5.23
N GLN A 172 -50.09 40.47 4.38
CA GLN A 172 -50.40 41.85 4.00
C GLN A 172 -51.41 41.96 2.83
N THR A 173 -51.96 40.85 2.34
CA THR A 173 -52.93 40.79 1.22
C THR A 173 -52.46 41.51 -0.06
N GLN A 174 -51.15 41.76 -0.21
CA GLN A 174 -50.60 42.40 -1.41
C GLN A 174 -50.50 41.38 -2.54
N ARG A 175 -51.41 41.48 -3.52
CA ARG A 175 -51.35 40.74 -4.78
C ARG A 175 -50.53 41.51 -5.81
N GLY A 176 -49.24 41.71 -5.53
CA GLY A 176 -48.25 42.22 -6.48
C GLY A 176 -47.42 41.09 -7.08
N PRO A 177 -46.67 41.32 -8.19
CA PRO A 177 -45.70 40.35 -8.68
C PRO A 177 -44.70 39.98 -7.56
N PRO A 178 -44.24 38.71 -7.50
CA PRO A 178 -43.33 38.27 -6.44
C PRO A 178 -42.05 39.11 -6.44
N ASP A 179 -41.48 39.37 -5.25
CA ASP A 179 -40.07 39.76 -5.18
C ASP A 179 -39.28 38.70 -5.92
N ARG A 180 -38.39 39.14 -6.81
CA ARG A 180 -37.64 38.24 -7.69
C ARG A 180 -36.53 37.58 -6.87
N PHE A 181 -36.91 36.55 -6.12
CA PHE A 181 -35.95 35.71 -5.43
C PHE A 181 -35.00 35.05 -6.43
N PRO A 182 -33.70 34.97 -6.10
CA PRO A 182 -32.73 34.40 -7.01
C PRO A 182 -33.08 32.95 -7.35
N ARG A 183 -32.94 32.60 -8.63
CA ARG A 183 -32.99 31.19 -9.05
C ARG A 183 -31.64 30.56 -8.69
N LEU A 184 -31.69 29.57 -7.81
CA LEU A 184 -30.50 28.86 -7.36
C LEU A 184 -30.22 27.68 -8.28
N SER A 185 -29.02 27.64 -8.83
CA SER A 185 -28.43 26.44 -9.42
C SER A 185 -27.25 25.99 -8.56
N LEU A 186 -27.08 24.68 -8.42
CA LEU A 186 -26.03 24.10 -7.59
C LEU A 186 -25.09 23.32 -8.49
N ARG A 187 -23.80 23.66 -8.44
CA ARG A 187 -22.74 22.93 -9.13
C ARG A 187 -21.69 22.49 -8.11
N SER A 188 -21.08 21.33 -8.34
CA SER A 188 -19.96 20.85 -7.53
C SER A 188 -18.71 20.90 -8.40
N LEU A 189 -17.60 21.33 -7.79
CA LEU A 189 -16.29 21.45 -8.41
C LEU A 189 -15.50 20.20 -8.01
N ASP A 190 -15.21 19.34 -8.99
CA ASP A 190 -14.44 18.12 -8.74
C ASP A 190 -12.95 18.48 -8.65
N THR A 191 -12.46 18.66 -7.43
CA THR A 191 -11.02 18.84 -7.19
C THR A 191 -10.30 17.49 -7.24
N ALA A 192 -9.32 17.37 -8.12
CA ALA A 192 -8.36 16.26 -8.10
C ALA A 192 -7.66 16.24 -6.73
N GLY A 193 -7.80 15.14 -5.98
CA GLY A 193 -7.13 14.92 -4.68
C GLY A 193 -7.95 15.14 -3.41
N GLY A 194 -9.16 15.72 -3.48
CA GLY A 194 -10.04 15.96 -2.32
C GLY A 194 -11.05 14.85 -2.01
N GLY A 195 -10.61 13.59 -1.88
CA GLY A 195 -11.54 12.47 -1.67
C GLY A 195 -12.26 12.53 -0.31
N SER A 196 -13.57 12.26 -0.29
CA SER A 196 -14.35 12.09 0.95
C SER A 196 -13.68 11.06 1.86
N LEU A 197 -13.45 11.38 3.14
CA LEU A 197 -12.88 10.43 4.12
C LEU A 197 -13.66 9.10 4.14
N LEU A 198 -14.97 9.16 3.89
CA LEU A 198 -15.84 7.99 3.75
C LEU A 198 -15.47 7.14 2.54
N ALA A 199 -15.17 7.75 1.39
CA ALA A 199 -14.77 7.04 0.17
C ALA A 199 -13.48 6.23 0.38
N THR A 200 -12.62 6.64 1.32
CA THR A 200 -11.41 5.90 1.69
C THR A 200 -11.65 4.85 2.78
N VAL A 201 -12.42 5.17 3.83
CA VAL A 201 -12.64 4.27 4.97
C VAL A 201 -13.57 3.11 4.59
N VAL A 202 -14.60 3.36 3.78
CA VAL A 202 -15.61 2.35 3.42
C VAL A 202 -15.00 1.12 2.74
N PRO A 203 -14.22 1.26 1.64
CA PRO A 203 -13.59 0.12 0.99
C PRO A 203 -12.65 -0.66 1.89
N LEU A 204 -11.85 0.05 2.70
CA LEU A 204 -10.93 -0.58 3.64
C LEU A 204 -11.66 -1.48 4.63
N VAL A 205 -12.71 -0.96 5.25
CA VAL A 205 -13.50 -1.69 6.24
C VAL A 205 -14.18 -2.91 5.59
N LEU A 206 -14.74 -2.76 4.38
CA LEU A 206 -15.35 -3.87 3.65
C LEU A 206 -14.34 -4.98 3.34
N VAL A 207 -13.14 -4.62 2.89
CA VAL A 207 -12.05 -5.57 2.61
C VAL A 207 -11.61 -6.28 3.89
N LEU A 208 -11.36 -5.53 4.97
CA LEU A 208 -10.92 -6.10 6.25
C LEU A 208 -11.96 -7.05 6.84
N MET A 209 -13.24 -6.68 6.78
CA MET A 209 -14.32 -7.53 7.29
C MET A 209 -14.57 -8.75 6.40
N THR A 210 -14.30 -8.65 5.10
CA THR A 210 -14.33 -9.80 4.18
C THR A 210 -13.20 -10.79 4.50
N ILE A 211 -12.00 -10.25 4.79
CA ILE A 211 -10.86 -11.04 5.24
C ILE A 211 -11.23 -11.82 6.51
N THR A 212 -11.71 -11.14 7.56
CA THR A 212 -12.01 -11.78 8.85
C THR A 212 -13.08 -12.86 8.73
N GLY A 213 -14.07 -12.67 7.85
CA GLY A 213 -15.08 -13.68 7.53
C GLY A 213 -14.52 -14.96 6.89
N ALA A 214 -13.44 -14.86 6.12
CA ALA A 214 -12.81 -16.00 5.44
C ALA A 214 -11.83 -16.78 6.35
N VAL A 215 -11.25 -16.13 7.36
CA VAL A 215 -10.20 -16.69 8.23
C VAL A 215 -10.66 -17.95 8.95
N TYR A 216 -11.80 -17.90 9.66
CA TYR A 216 -12.26 -19.03 10.47
C TYR A 216 -12.60 -20.27 9.62
N PRO A 217 -13.40 -20.16 8.54
CA PRO A 217 -13.61 -21.26 7.60
C PRO A 217 -12.31 -21.82 7.03
N ALA A 218 -11.35 -20.96 6.67
CA ALA A 218 -10.09 -21.41 6.09
C ALA A 218 -9.21 -22.17 7.08
N ILE A 219 -9.29 -21.86 8.38
CA ILE A 219 -8.59 -22.61 9.44
C ILE A 219 -9.29 -23.96 9.68
N ASP A 220 -10.61 -23.95 9.85
CA ASP A 220 -11.36 -25.15 10.21
C ASP A 220 -11.31 -26.22 9.12
N LEU A 221 -11.48 -25.83 7.85
CA LEU A 221 -11.47 -26.74 6.71
C LEU A 221 -10.08 -27.29 6.36
N THR A 222 -8.99 -26.79 6.97
CA THR A 222 -7.63 -27.28 6.74
C THR A 222 -7.00 -27.78 8.03
N ALA A 223 -6.37 -26.91 8.80
CA ALA A 223 -5.69 -27.28 10.03
C ALA A 223 -6.64 -27.87 11.07
N GLY A 224 -7.89 -27.42 11.13
CA GLY A 224 -8.92 -27.98 12.02
C GLY A 224 -9.27 -29.42 11.67
N GLU A 225 -9.52 -29.73 10.39
CA GLU A 225 -9.71 -31.12 9.94
C GLU A 225 -8.45 -31.98 10.11
N ARG A 226 -7.25 -31.40 9.98
CA ARG A 226 -5.99 -32.12 10.26
C ARG A 226 -5.85 -32.46 11.75
N GLU A 227 -6.15 -31.50 12.63
CA GLU A 227 -6.14 -31.71 14.07
C GLU A 227 -7.14 -32.79 14.50
N ARG A 228 -8.26 -32.92 13.77
CA ARG A 228 -9.27 -33.98 13.95
C ARG A 228 -8.91 -35.32 13.29
N GLY A 229 -7.82 -35.39 12.52
CA GLY A 229 -7.40 -36.59 11.77
C GLY A 229 -8.31 -36.96 10.59
N THR A 230 -9.17 -36.04 10.13
CA THR A 230 -10.14 -36.30 9.05
C THR A 230 -9.57 -36.02 7.66
N ILE A 231 -8.50 -35.21 7.56
CA ILE A 231 -7.84 -34.92 6.27
C ILE A 231 -7.19 -36.17 5.68
N GLU A 232 -6.55 -36.99 6.51
CA GLU A 232 -5.86 -38.21 6.09
C GLU A 232 -6.85 -39.20 5.47
N ALA A 233 -8.04 -39.33 6.07
CA ALA A 233 -9.12 -40.16 5.55
C ALA A 233 -9.65 -39.64 4.20
N LEU A 234 -9.75 -38.31 4.05
CA LEU A 234 -10.20 -37.67 2.81
C LEU A 234 -9.17 -37.82 1.68
N ILE A 235 -7.88 -37.72 2.00
CA ILE A 235 -6.77 -37.90 1.04
C ILE A 235 -6.61 -39.38 0.64
N ALA A 236 -6.93 -40.32 1.53
CA ALA A 236 -6.93 -41.76 1.24
C ALA A 236 -8.13 -42.19 0.36
N SER A 237 -9.17 -41.36 0.27
CA SER A 237 -10.32 -41.61 -0.58
C SER A 237 -9.96 -41.53 -2.08
N PRO A 238 -10.70 -42.18 -2.99
CA PRO A 238 -10.42 -42.18 -4.44
C PRO A 238 -10.85 -40.86 -5.12
N VAL A 239 -10.47 -39.73 -4.53
CA VAL A 239 -10.73 -38.37 -5.01
C VAL A 239 -9.39 -37.65 -5.18
N SER A 240 -9.23 -36.91 -6.29
CA SER A 240 -7.99 -36.16 -6.50
C SER A 240 -7.83 -35.06 -5.46
N ARG A 241 -6.59 -34.84 -4.99
CA ARG A 241 -6.26 -33.78 -4.02
C ARG A 241 -6.68 -32.39 -4.51
N GLY A 242 -6.54 -32.12 -5.81
CA GLY A 242 -6.99 -30.88 -6.43
C GLY A 242 -8.50 -30.66 -6.34
N GLN A 243 -9.32 -31.71 -6.48
CA GLN A 243 -10.78 -31.62 -6.31
C GLN A 243 -11.16 -31.33 -4.85
N VAL A 244 -10.46 -31.95 -3.89
CA VAL A 244 -10.65 -31.68 -2.46
C VAL A 244 -10.31 -30.24 -2.13
N LEU A 245 -9.14 -29.76 -2.57
CA LEU A 245 -8.73 -28.37 -2.35
C LEU A 245 -9.70 -27.40 -3.02
N PHE A 246 -10.14 -27.65 -4.25
CA PHE A 246 -11.09 -26.78 -4.96
C PHE A 246 -12.44 -26.71 -4.24
N ALA A 247 -12.92 -27.82 -3.68
CA ALA A 247 -14.14 -27.82 -2.89
C ALA A 247 -14.02 -26.97 -1.62
N LYS A 248 -12.87 -27.07 -0.93
CA LYS A 248 -12.55 -26.24 0.24
C LYS A 248 -12.45 -24.77 -0.13
N TYR A 249 -11.74 -24.46 -1.22
CA TYR A 249 -11.65 -23.12 -1.79
C TYR A 249 -13.01 -22.52 -2.07
N THR A 250 -13.89 -23.27 -2.75
CA THR A 250 -15.26 -22.82 -3.05
C THR A 250 -16.06 -22.54 -1.77
N ALA A 251 -15.92 -23.38 -0.74
CA ALA A 251 -16.59 -23.15 0.54
C ALA A 251 -16.10 -21.88 1.23
N VAL A 252 -14.78 -21.67 1.33
CA VAL A 252 -14.19 -20.45 1.93
C VAL A 252 -14.61 -19.20 1.15
N VAL A 253 -14.51 -19.21 -0.19
CA VAL A 253 -14.91 -18.07 -1.04
C VAL A 253 -16.39 -17.75 -0.86
N THR A 254 -17.25 -18.78 -0.77
CA THR A 254 -18.69 -18.56 -0.58
C THR A 254 -18.96 -17.89 0.75
N VAL A 255 -18.31 -18.32 1.84
CA VAL A 255 -18.49 -17.68 3.15
C VAL A 255 -17.93 -16.26 3.15
N ALA A 256 -16.75 -16.04 2.56
CA ALA A 256 -16.18 -14.71 2.39
C ALA A 256 -17.13 -13.77 1.64
N LEU A 257 -17.74 -14.24 0.55
CA LEU A 257 -18.69 -13.47 -0.24
C LEU A 257 -20.00 -13.19 0.51
N LEU A 258 -20.53 -14.16 1.25
CA LEU A 258 -21.68 -13.93 2.13
C LEU A 258 -21.36 -12.85 3.18
N THR A 259 -20.15 -12.88 3.73
CA THR A 259 -19.66 -11.85 4.65
C THR A 259 -19.63 -10.49 3.97
N ALA A 260 -19.05 -10.41 2.78
CA ALA A 260 -18.95 -9.19 1.98
C ALA A 260 -20.33 -8.59 1.67
N ILE A 261 -21.30 -9.42 1.29
CA ILE A 261 -22.69 -8.98 1.01
C ILE A 261 -23.35 -8.45 2.28
N VAL A 262 -23.29 -9.20 3.39
CA VAL A 262 -23.84 -8.75 4.68
C VAL A 262 -23.19 -7.44 5.12
N ASN A 263 -21.88 -7.33 4.92
CA ASN A 263 -21.11 -6.12 5.22
C ASN A 263 -21.58 -4.92 4.39
N LEU A 264 -21.70 -5.10 3.07
CA LEU A 264 -22.12 -4.04 2.16
C LEU A 264 -23.54 -3.56 2.48
N VAL A 265 -24.46 -4.49 2.74
CA VAL A 265 -25.85 -4.17 3.09
C VAL A 265 -25.93 -3.46 4.45
N ALA A 266 -25.26 -3.99 5.48
CA ALA A 266 -25.26 -3.37 6.80
C ALA A 266 -24.64 -1.96 6.79
N MET A 267 -23.58 -1.77 6.00
CA MET A 267 -22.96 -0.48 5.81
C MET A 267 -23.88 0.50 5.07
N LEU A 268 -24.53 0.08 3.99
CA LEU A 268 -25.50 0.92 3.26
C LEU A 268 -26.63 1.40 4.18
N ILE A 269 -27.24 0.46 4.93
CA ILE A 269 -28.31 0.78 5.89
C ILE A 269 -27.80 1.78 6.93
N THR A 270 -26.59 1.57 7.45
CA THR A 270 -26.00 2.44 8.47
C THR A 270 -25.71 3.84 7.93
N LEU A 271 -25.08 3.95 6.76
CA LEU A 271 -24.77 5.26 6.15
C LEU A 271 -26.04 6.05 5.82
N GLN A 272 -27.08 5.36 5.37
CA GLN A 272 -28.39 5.97 5.11
C GLN A 272 -29.06 6.40 6.42
N ALA A 273 -29.12 5.53 7.43
CA ALA A 273 -29.72 5.83 8.72
C ALA A 273 -28.95 6.94 9.49
N GLY A 274 -27.62 7.00 9.33
CA GLY A 274 -26.76 8.01 9.92
C GLY A 274 -26.70 9.33 9.15
N GLY A 275 -27.36 9.44 7.99
CA GLY A 275 -27.33 10.64 7.14
C GLY A 275 -25.96 10.95 6.53
N LEU A 276 -25.06 9.96 6.48
CA LEU A 276 -23.70 10.09 5.94
C LEU A 276 -23.61 9.74 4.44
N LEU A 277 -24.65 9.09 3.89
CA LEU A 277 -24.68 8.72 2.47
C LEU A 277 -24.47 9.90 1.51
N PRO A 278 -25.12 11.08 1.71
CA PRO A 278 -24.89 12.25 0.85
C PRO A 278 -23.44 12.77 0.87
N LEU A 279 -22.70 12.56 1.97
CA LEU A 279 -21.29 12.97 2.07
C LEU A 279 -20.36 12.06 1.24
N LEU A 280 -20.81 10.85 0.93
CA LEU A 280 -20.10 9.91 0.07
C LEU A 280 -20.47 10.09 -1.41
N THR A 281 -21.70 10.51 -1.72
CA THR A 281 -22.22 10.67 -3.09
C THR A 281 -22.12 12.10 -3.64
N GLY A 282 -21.50 13.04 -2.91
CA GLY A 282 -21.36 14.43 -3.36
C GLY A 282 -22.65 15.28 -3.24
N GLY A 283 -23.55 14.89 -2.34
CA GLY A 283 -24.79 15.61 -2.03
C GLY A 283 -26.07 14.96 -2.57
N ASP A 284 -25.96 13.89 -3.37
CA ASP A 284 -27.12 13.14 -3.86
C ASP A 284 -27.69 12.23 -2.76
N PRO A 285 -28.97 12.39 -2.35
CA PRO A 285 -29.61 11.48 -1.40
C PRO A 285 -29.85 10.07 -1.94
N GLY A 286 -29.68 9.84 -3.26
CA GLY A 286 -29.84 8.55 -3.91
C GLY A 286 -28.79 7.50 -3.53
N VAL A 287 -29.21 6.23 -3.55
CA VAL A 287 -28.28 5.10 -3.37
C VAL A 287 -27.52 4.85 -4.67
N PRO A 288 -26.18 4.85 -4.67
CA PRO A 288 -25.37 4.66 -5.88
C PRO A 288 -25.29 3.17 -6.27
N TRP A 289 -26.41 2.61 -6.75
CA TRP A 289 -26.54 1.18 -7.06
C TRP A 289 -25.45 0.64 -7.99
N PHE A 290 -25.04 1.44 -8.99
CA PHE A 290 -23.99 1.05 -9.93
C PHE A 290 -22.63 0.90 -9.24
N ALA A 291 -22.24 1.87 -8.40
CA ALA A 291 -21.00 1.80 -7.63
C ALA A 291 -21.01 0.61 -6.65
N LEU A 292 -22.15 0.36 -6.00
CA LEU A 292 -22.31 -0.81 -5.11
C LEU A 292 -22.12 -2.15 -5.85
N LEU A 293 -22.64 -2.27 -7.08
CA LEU A 293 -22.44 -3.45 -7.91
C LEU A 293 -20.96 -3.62 -8.31
N GLN A 294 -20.28 -2.53 -8.64
CA GLN A 294 -18.85 -2.55 -8.95
C GLN A 294 -18.01 -2.98 -7.73
N ILE A 295 -18.31 -2.43 -6.54
CA ILE A 295 -17.68 -2.82 -5.28
C ILE A 295 -17.94 -4.30 -4.98
N LEU A 296 -19.17 -4.79 -5.17
CA LEU A 296 -19.47 -6.21 -5.00
C LEU A 296 -18.63 -7.07 -5.96
N GLY A 297 -18.48 -6.65 -7.22
CA GLY A 297 -17.60 -7.31 -8.20
C GLY A 297 -16.14 -7.37 -7.73
N LEU A 298 -15.62 -6.28 -7.17
CA LEU A 298 -14.28 -6.26 -6.57
C LEU A 298 -14.17 -7.18 -5.36
N LEU A 299 -15.18 -7.22 -4.49
CA LEU A 299 -15.21 -8.10 -3.32
C LEU A 299 -15.25 -9.57 -3.72
N VAL A 300 -15.86 -9.93 -4.86
CA VAL A 300 -15.80 -11.29 -5.43
C VAL A 300 -14.37 -11.65 -5.83
N LEU A 301 -13.69 -10.80 -6.60
CA LEU A 301 -12.31 -11.00 -7.02
C LEU A 301 -11.37 -11.12 -5.81
N PHE A 302 -11.54 -10.20 -4.87
CA PHE A 302 -10.78 -10.16 -3.64
C PHE A 302 -11.00 -11.39 -2.77
N SER A 303 -12.25 -11.82 -2.58
CA SER A 303 -12.59 -13.03 -1.82
C SER A 303 -11.94 -14.27 -2.44
N GLY A 304 -11.92 -14.36 -3.77
CA GLY A 304 -11.23 -15.42 -4.50
C GLY A 304 -9.72 -15.42 -4.22
N PHE A 305 -9.06 -14.29 -4.50
CA PHE A 305 -7.62 -14.12 -4.25
C PHE A 305 -7.23 -14.44 -2.80
N PHE A 306 -7.90 -13.81 -1.83
CA PHE A 306 -7.53 -13.92 -0.44
C PHE A 306 -7.81 -15.31 0.14
N SER A 307 -8.91 -15.97 -0.28
CA SER A 307 -9.19 -17.36 0.11
C SER A 307 -8.13 -18.33 -0.38
N ALA A 308 -7.58 -18.12 -1.58
CA ALA A 308 -6.47 -18.94 -2.10
C ALA A 308 -5.20 -18.78 -1.26
N VAL A 309 -4.88 -17.55 -0.86
CA VAL A 309 -3.74 -17.24 0.03
C VAL A 309 -3.94 -17.87 1.41
N LEU A 310 -5.14 -17.73 2.00
CA LEU A 310 -5.47 -18.32 3.29
C LEU A 310 -5.31 -19.83 3.26
N LEU A 311 -5.90 -20.51 2.28
CA LEU A 311 -5.77 -21.97 2.16
C LEU A 311 -4.33 -22.40 1.92
N CYS A 312 -3.55 -21.64 1.16
CA CYS A 312 -2.12 -21.92 0.99
C CYS A 312 -1.38 -21.94 2.33
N LEU A 313 -1.62 -20.94 3.19
CA LEU A 313 -0.94 -20.80 4.49
C LEU A 313 -1.46 -21.78 5.54
N THR A 314 -2.79 -21.94 5.65
CA THR A 314 -3.39 -22.83 6.65
C THR A 314 -3.16 -24.30 6.33
N SER A 315 -2.91 -24.65 5.06
CA SER A 315 -2.54 -26.01 4.66
C SER A 315 -1.21 -26.50 5.26
N PHE A 316 -0.35 -25.61 5.74
CA PHE A 316 0.91 -25.99 6.43
C PHE A 316 0.75 -26.21 7.93
N ALA A 317 -0.31 -25.70 8.53
CA ALA A 317 -0.50 -25.77 9.96
C ALA A 317 -0.95 -27.17 10.40
N LYS A 318 -0.47 -27.59 11.57
CA LYS A 318 -0.82 -28.89 12.18
C LYS A 318 -2.01 -28.78 13.12
N SER A 319 -2.23 -27.59 13.68
CA SER A 319 -3.32 -27.31 14.60
C SER A 319 -4.01 -25.99 14.27
N PHE A 320 -5.21 -25.82 14.81
CA PHE A 320 -5.97 -24.57 14.74
C PHE A 320 -5.14 -23.37 15.23
N LYS A 321 -4.38 -23.54 16.33
CA LYS A 321 -3.54 -22.50 16.93
C LYS A 321 -2.36 -22.11 16.02
N GLU A 322 -1.71 -23.07 15.39
CA GLU A 322 -0.62 -22.80 14.44
C GLU A 322 -1.13 -22.06 13.20
N ALA A 323 -2.29 -22.47 12.66
CA ALA A 323 -2.91 -21.81 11.53
C ALA A 323 -3.24 -20.35 11.88
N GLN A 324 -3.84 -20.12 13.04
CA GLN A 324 -4.12 -18.78 13.54
C GLN A 324 -2.83 -17.95 13.68
N ALA A 325 -1.76 -18.53 14.22
CA ALA A 325 -0.48 -17.86 14.35
C ALA A 325 0.13 -17.47 12.99
N TYR A 326 0.01 -18.32 11.96
CA TYR A 326 0.48 -18.01 10.60
C TYR A 326 -0.35 -16.91 9.93
N LEU A 327 -1.63 -16.82 10.27
CA LEU A 327 -2.52 -15.80 9.71
C LEU A 327 -2.35 -14.43 10.36
N ILE A 328 -1.93 -14.30 11.62
CA ILE A 328 -1.75 -12.98 12.28
C ILE A 328 -0.82 -12.05 11.47
N PRO A 329 0.40 -12.45 11.06
CA PRO A 329 1.26 -11.60 10.24
C PRO A 329 0.64 -11.25 8.89
N LEU A 330 -0.07 -12.19 8.26
CA LEU A 330 -0.79 -11.94 7.01
C LEU A 330 -1.88 -10.89 7.21
N MET A 331 -2.65 -10.97 8.30
CA MET A 331 -3.69 -10.02 8.66
C MET A 331 -3.11 -8.62 8.89
N LEU A 332 -1.99 -8.51 9.59
CA LEU A 332 -1.29 -7.24 9.80
C LEU A 332 -0.75 -6.67 8.48
N LEU A 333 -0.13 -7.50 7.66
CA LEU A 333 0.31 -7.12 6.31
C LEU A 333 -0.88 -6.65 5.47
N ALA A 334 -2.06 -7.26 5.67
CA ALA A 334 -3.26 -6.88 4.96
C ALA A 334 -3.88 -5.55 5.43
N LEU A 335 -3.50 -5.03 6.59
CA LEU A 335 -3.90 -3.71 7.05
C LEU A 335 -3.07 -2.59 6.42
N ALA A 336 -1.81 -2.86 6.05
CA ALA A 336 -0.89 -1.84 5.54
C ALA A 336 -1.43 -1.09 4.30
N PRO A 337 -2.06 -1.76 3.31
CA PRO A 337 -2.69 -1.08 2.18
C PRO A 337 -3.85 -0.15 2.56
N GLY A 338 -4.56 -0.45 3.65
CA GLY A 338 -5.61 0.41 4.17
C GLY A 338 -5.09 1.71 4.76
N VAL A 339 -3.96 1.63 5.47
CA VAL A 339 -3.27 2.83 5.95
C VAL A 339 -2.74 3.63 4.78
N LEU A 340 -2.20 2.95 3.76
CA LEU A 340 -1.73 3.61 2.54
C LEU A 340 -2.84 4.35 1.80
N SER A 341 -4.06 3.81 1.74
CA SER A 341 -5.18 4.48 1.06
C SER A 341 -5.63 5.77 1.77
N LEU A 342 -5.35 5.90 3.07
CA LEU A 342 -5.63 7.09 3.88
C LEU A 342 -4.62 8.22 3.67
N LEU A 343 -3.48 7.95 3.04
CA LEU A 343 -2.49 8.99 2.74
C LEU A 343 -2.99 9.86 1.56
N PRO A 344 -2.95 11.20 1.70
CA PRO A 344 -3.28 12.10 0.60
C PRO A 344 -2.28 11.94 -0.56
N GLY A 345 -2.75 12.12 -1.79
CA GLY A 345 -1.93 12.01 -3.02
C GLY A 345 -1.59 10.59 -3.48
N VAL A 346 -2.09 9.54 -2.81
CA VAL A 346 -1.89 8.15 -3.24
C VAL A 346 -3.03 7.70 -4.14
N GLU A 347 -2.84 7.75 -5.46
CA GLU A 347 -3.79 7.32 -6.48
C GLU A 347 -3.43 5.94 -7.08
N LEU A 348 -4.39 5.30 -7.75
CA LEU A 348 -4.19 4.04 -8.45
C LEU A 348 -3.41 4.26 -9.76
N THR A 349 -2.09 4.33 -9.64
CA THR A 349 -1.21 4.33 -10.80
C THR A 349 -1.06 2.92 -11.40
N THR A 350 -0.55 2.81 -12.63
CA THR A 350 -0.32 1.50 -13.28
C THR A 350 0.60 0.60 -12.45
N GLY A 351 1.58 1.17 -11.73
CA GLY A 351 2.44 0.42 -10.82
C GLY A 351 1.68 -0.13 -9.62
N LEU A 352 0.89 0.73 -8.96
CA LEU A 352 0.07 0.36 -7.80
C LEU A 352 -1.07 -0.61 -8.16
N ALA A 353 -1.56 -0.56 -9.40
CA ALA A 353 -2.57 -1.48 -9.90
C ALA A 353 -2.11 -2.95 -9.89
N VAL A 354 -0.82 -3.22 -9.95
CA VAL A 354 -0.29 -4.61 -9.94
C VAL A 354 0.08 -5.07 -8.52
N VAL A 355 0.09 -4.17 -7.53
CA VAL A 355 0.39 -4.53 -6.14
C VAL A 355 -0.84 -5.19 -5.51
N PRO A 356 -0.76 -6.47 -5.11
CA PRO A 356 -1.93 -7.18 -4.56
C PRO A 356 -2.43 -6.47 -3.31
N LEU A 357 -3.75 -6.54 -3.08
CA LEU A 357 -4.48 -5.93 -1.98
C LEU A 357 -4.53 -4.39 -2.02
N VAL A 358 -3.43 -3.71 -2.32
CA VAL A 358 -3.41 -2.25 -2.56
C VAL A 358 -4.29 -1.89 -3.74
N ASN A 359 -4.13 -2.61 -4.85
CA ASN A 359 -4.87 -2.37 -6.08
C ASN A 359 -6.40 -2.40 -5.90
N ILE A 360 -6.94 -3.38 -5.17
CA ILE A 360 -8.37 -3.52 -4.92
C ILE A 360 -8.88 -2.40 -4.01
N ILE A 361 -8.14 -2.02 -2.97
CA ILE A 361 -8.57 -0.96 -2.04
C ILE A 361 -8.57 0.40 -2.74
N LEU A 362 -7.51 0.75 -3.47
CA LEU A 362 -7.43 2.00 -4.21
C LEU A 362 -8.46 2.07 -5.34
N LEU A 363 -8.65 0.98 -6.10
CA LEU A 363 -9.69 0.91 -7.14
C LEU A 363 -11.10 1.06 -6.56
N ALA A 364 -11.40 0.44 -5.42
CA ALA A 364 -12.68 0.60 -4.76
C ALA A 364 -12.93 2.03 -4.25
N ARG A 365 -11.88 2.72 -3.77
CA ARG A 365 -11.95 4.15 -3.41
C ARG A 365 -12.22 5.02 -4.63
N GLU A 366 -11.53 4.81 -5.74
CA GLU A 366 -11.72 5.58 -6.97
C GLU A 366 -13.08 5.32 -7.64
N LEU A 367 -13.60 4.10 -7.56
CA LEU A 367 -14.97 3.79 -8.00
C LEU A 367 -16.01 4.57 -7.20
N LEU A 368 -15.78 4.77 -5.90
CA LEU A 368 -16.64 5.60 -5.06
C LEU A 368 -16.46 7.10 -5.34
N ALA A 369 -15.25 7.52 -5.66
CA ALA A 369 -14.94 8.91 -6.01
C ALA A 369 -15.34 9.29 -7.44
N GLY A 370 -15.64 8.33 -8.32
CA GLY A 370 -16.07 8.55 -9.70
C GLY A 370 -14.93 8.77 -10.72
N GLY A 371 -13.66 8.66 -10.30
CA GLY A 371 -12.48 8.96 -11.12
C GLY A 371 -11.60 7.74 -11.38
N VAL A 372 -12.10 6.76 -12.14
CA VAL A 372 -11.37 5.50 -12.41
C VAL A 372 -10.66 5.56 -13.77
N ASP A 373 -9.33 5.37 -13.77
CA ASP A 373 -8.59 5.06 -15.00
C ASP A 373 -8.89 3.62 -15.47
N PRO A 374 -9.47 3.42 -16.67
CA PRO A 374 -9.77 2.09 -17.19
C PRO A 374 -8.55 1.19 -17.32
N VAL A 375 -7.37 1.75 -17.63
CA VAL A 375 -6.14 0.96 -17.82
C VAL A 375 -5.66 0.40 -16.48
N ALA A 376 -5.54 1.27 -15.47
CA ALA A 376 -5.20 0.85 -14.12
C ALA A 376 -6.23 -0.14 -13.54
N ALA A 377 -7.53 0.07 -13.79
CA ALA A 377 -8.59 -0.85 -13.35
C ALA A 377 -8.45 -2.26 -13.97
N VAL A 378 -8.20 -2.34 -15.29
CA VAL A 378 -7.98 -3.63 -15.97
C VAL A 378 -6.71 -4.30 -15.45
N ALA A 379 -5.62 -3.55 -15.27
CA ALA A 379 -4.39 -4.08 -14.70
C ALA A 379 -4.60 -4.64 -13.27
N ALA A 380 -5.41 -3.97 -12.45
CA ALA A 380 -5.76 -4.42 -11.11
C ALA A 380 -6.58 -5.72 -11.11
N VAL A 381 -7.58 -5.83 -11.97
CA VAL A 381 -8.41 -7.04 -12.10
C VAL A 381 -7.56 -8.21 -12.60
N VAL A 382 -6.81 -8.02 -13.68
CA VAL A 382 -6.01 -9.09 -14.31
C VAL A 382 -4.91 -9.56 -13.36
N SER A 383 -4.19 -8.66 -12.71
CA SER A 383 -3.15 -9.03 -11.75
C SER A 383 -3.72 -9.80 -10.56
N THR A 384 -4.86 -9.37 -10.01
CA THR A 384 -5.53 -10.06 -8.89
C THR A 384 -5.97 -11.47 -9.27
N VAL A 385 -6.54 -11.66 -10.46
CA VAL A 385 -6.90 -13.00 -10.98
C VAL A 385 -5.65 -13.87 -11.17
N ALA A 386 -4.58 -13.30 -11.72
CA ALA A 386 -3.31 -14.01 -11.90
C ALA A 386 -2.72 -14.45 -10.54
N TYR A 387 -2.74 -13.58 -9.53
CA TYR A 387 -2.28 -13.90 -8.18
C TYR A 387 -3.17 -14.95 -7.51
N ALA A 388 -4.49 -14.89 -7.68
CA ALA A 388 -5.40 -15.90 -7.16
C ALA A 388 -5.09 -17.29 -7.77
N ALA A 389 -4.91 -17.34 -9.09
CA ALA A 389 -4.55 -18.57 -9.79
C ALA A 389 -3.18 -19.11 -9.37
N ALA A 390 -2.19 -18.23 -9.19
CA ALA A 390 -0.86 -18.60 -8.71
C ALA A 390 -0.92 -19.14 -7.28
N ALA A 391 -1.59 -18.44 -6.36
CA ALA A 391 -1.76 -18.86 -4.97
C ALA A 391 -2.49 -20.21 -4.88
N LEU A 392 -3.56 -20.40 -5.66
CA LEU A 392 -4.30 -21.67 -5.69
C LEU A 392 -3.46 -22.80 -6.31
N GLY A 393 -2.65 -22.51 -7.33
CA GLY A 393 -1.72 -23.46 -7.93
C GLY A 393 -0.61 -23.89 -6.95
N ILE A 394 -0.09 -22.96 -6.14
CA ILE A 394 0.85 -23.26 -5.06
C ILE A 394 0.14 -24.11 -3.99
N ALA A 395 -1.05 -23.70 -3.53
CA ALA A 395 -1.84 -24.47 -2.58
C ALA A 395 -2.11 -25.89 -3.08
N ALA A 396 -2.41 -26.09 -4.36
CA ALA A 396 -2.65 -27.42 -4.95
C ALA A 396 -1.42 -28.34 -4.92
N ARG A 397 -0.21 -27.78 -5.01
CA ARG A 397 1.04 -28.54 -4.90
C ARG A 397 1.37 -28.91 -3.46
N LEU A 398 1.02 -28.03 -2.52
CA LEU A 398 1.28 -28.20 -1.09
C LEU A 398 0.22 -29.08 -0.40
N PHE A 399 -1.01 -29.02 -0.88
CA PHE A 399 -2.13 -29.73 -0.27
C PHE A 399 -1.93 -31.24 -0.36
N GLY A 400 -1.66 -31.86 0.79
CA GLY A 400 -1.46 -33.31 0.91
C GLY A 400 -0.07 -33.80 0.50
N SER A 401 0.90 -32.94 0.16
CA SER A 401 2.30 -33.36 -0.06
C SER A 401 2.92 -33.94 1.21
N ASP A 402 2.51 -33.44 2.38
CA ASP A 402 3.08 -33.82 3.68
C ASP A 402 2.41 -35.05 4.31
N ALA A 403 1.21 -35.43 3.86
CA ALA A 403 0.45 -36.56 4.42
C ALA A 403 1.12 -37.93 4.19
N ILE A 404 2.10 -38.01 3.28
CA ILE A 404 2.77 -39.27 2.91
C ILE A 404 4.23 -39.33 3.39
N LEU A 405 4.89 -38.19 3.67
CA LEU A 405 6.35 -38.18 3.67
C LEU A 405 7.07 -37.94 5.01
N ARG A 406 6.49 -37.31 6.04
CA ARG A 406 7.21 -37.14 7.32
C ARG A 406 6.33 -37.00 8.56
N GLY A 407 6.42 -37.98 9.44
CA GLY A 407 6.25 -37.79 10.89
C GLY A 407 7.41 -37.02 11.51
N SER A 408 7.81 -35.86 10.95
CA SER A 408 8.90 -35.06 11.52
C SER A 408 8.38 -33.86 12.29
N GLU A 409 8.68 -33.90 13.57
CA GLU A 409 8.53 -32.94 14.66
C GLU A 409 9.12 -31.54 14.40
N VAL A 410 8.81 -30.87 13.28
CA VAL A 410 9.18 -29.45 13.14
C VAL A 410 7.99 -28.61 13.62
N SER A 411 7.92 -28.40 14.92
CA SER A 411 7.11 -27.33 15.53
C SER A 411 7.90 -26.01 15.43
N ALA A 412 7.26 -24.84 15.38
CA ALA A 412 7.96 -23.56 15.46
C ALA A 412 8.94 -23.48 16.67
N GLY A 413 8.61 -24.18 17.77
CA GLY A 413 9.50 -24.32 18.93
C GLY A 413 10.78 -25.12 18.68
N SER A 414 10.82 -25.97 17.64
CA SER A 414 12.04 -26.67 17.22
C SER A 414 13.07 -25.74 16.56
N LEU A 415 12.63 -24.63 15.96
CA LEU A 415 13.52 -23.59 15.41
C LEU A 415 14.24 -22.80 16.51
N LEU A 416 13.68 -22.78 17.72
CA LEU A 416 14.26 -22.18 18.93
C LEU A 416 15.14 -23.15 19.71
N ARG A 417 15.31 -24.40 19.25
CA ARG A 417 16.24 -25.34 19.89
C ARG A 417 17.62 -25.18 19.26
N ARG A 418 18.61 -24.89 20.10
CA ARG A 418 20.01 -24.82 19.67
C ARG A 418 20.50 -26.20 19.18
N PRO A 419 20.91 -26.35 17.92
CA PRO A 419 21.40 -27.62 17.39
C PRO A 419 22.68 -28.09 18.10
N LEU A 420 22.90 -29.41 18.13
CA LEU A 420 24.14 -29.98 18.69
C LEU A 420 25.30 -29.99 17.67
N ARG A 421 25.00 -30.13 16.37
CA ARG A 421 26.02 -30.21 15.32
C ARG A 421 26.11 -28.91 14.54
N PHE A 422 27.29 -28.60 14.02
CA PHE A 422 27.49 -27.47 13.13
C PHE A 422 26.95 -27.77 11.73
N SER A 423 26.38 -26.76 11.08
CA SER A 423 25.96 -26.80 9.67
C SER A 423 26.78 -25.79 8.86
N ASP A 424 26.98 -26.05 7.57
CA ASP A 424 27.72 -25.14 6.69
C ASP A 424 26.86 -23.96 6.21
N ALA A 425 25.54 -24.04 6.34
CA ALA A 425 24.63 -22.95 5.97
C ALA A 425 23.27 -23.09 6.68
N PRO A 426 22.53 -21.97 6.85
CA PRO A 426 21.22 -21.96 7.47
C PRO A 426 20.21 -22.78 6.68
N THR A 427 19.14 -23.20 7.35
CA THR A 427 18.00 -23.81 6.67
C THR A 427 17.13 -22.75 6.00
N PRO A 428 16.41 -23.06 4.90
CA PRO A 428 15.45 -22.12 4.31
C PRO A 428 14.39 -21.63 5.30
N ALA A 429 13.98 -22.47 6.26
CA ALA A 429 13.00 -22.11 7.29
C ALA A 429 13.55 -21.07 8.28
N THR A 430 14.77 -21.27 8.79
CA THR A 430 15.44 -20.29 9.67
C THR A 430 15.76 -18.98 8.92
N ALA A 431 16.10 -19.06 7.64
CA ALA A 431 16.31 -17.90 6.79
C ALA A 431 15.03 -17.08 6.59
N ALA A 432 13.90 -17.75 6.30
CA ALA A 432 12.60 -17.11 6.19
C ALA A 432 12.15 -16.47 7.52
N LEU A 433 12.41 -17.13 8.66
CA LEU A 433 12.11 -16.57 9.98
C LEU A 433 12.92 -15.29 10.26
N VAL A 434 14.25 -15.33 10.00
CA VAL A 434 15.10 -14.14 10.16
C VAL A 434 14.62 -13.00 9.26
N LEU A 435 14.29 -13.30 8.00
CA LEU A 435 13.76 -12.32 7.07
C LEU A 435 12.45 -11.69 7.58
N ALA A 436 11.54 -12.50 8.11
CA ALA A 436 10.26 -12.03 8.68
C ALA A 436 10.46 -11.15 9.91
N MET A 437 11.53 -11.37 10.69
CA MET A 437 11.87 -10.60 11.89
C MET A 437 12.62 -9.29 11.57
N ILE A 438 13.42 -9.27 10.50
CA ILE A 438 14.21 -8.08 10.11
C ILE A 438 13.30 -6.87 9.91
N PHE A 439 12.16 -7.01 9.22
CA PHE A 439 11.29 -5.88 8.90
C PHE A 439 10.68 -5.17 10.14
N PRO A 440 9.93 -5.85 11.03
CA PRO A 440 9.34 -5.18 12.19
C PRO A 440 10.40 -4.62 13.15
N ILE A 441 11.55 -5.31 13.28
CA ILE A 441 12.65 -4.81 14.11
C ILE A 441 13.30 -3.59 13.45
N TYR A 442 13.53 -3.60 12.13
CA TYR A 442 14.04 -2.44 11.40
C TYR A 442 13.13 -1.23 11.59
N PHE A 443 11.82 -1.40 11.42
CA PHE A 443 10.85 -0.33 11.61
C PHE A 443 10.92 0.25 13.03
N TRP A 444 10.95 -0.60 14.06
CA TRP A 444 11.02 -0.14 15.44
C TRP A 444 12.36 0.53 15.78
N VAL A 445 13.49 -0.09 15.41
CA VAL A 445 14.84 0.42 15.69
C VAL A 445 15.08 1.75 14.95
N SER A 446 14.78 1.80 13.65
CA SER A 446 15.01 3.01 12.84
C SER A 446 14.15 4.18 13.33
N ASN A 447 12.87 3.95 13.66
CA ASN A 447 12.00 5.01 14.16
C ASN A 447 12.38 5.47 15.57
N THR A 448 12.78 4.56 16.45
CA THR A 448 13.25 4.92 17.81
C THR A 448 14.54 5.73 17.73
N LEU A 449 15.52 5.29 16.95
CA LEU A 449 16.77 6.02 16.77
C LEU A 449 16.56 7.36 16.06
N ALA A 450 15.65 7.42 15.09
CA ALA A 450 15.28 8.67 14.43
C ALA A 450 14.63 9.66 15.42
N GLN A 451 13.77 9.20 16.33
CA GLN A 451 13.21 10.04 17.40
C GLN A 451 14.27 10.55 18.36
N LEU A 452 15.19 9.68 18.80
CA LEU A 452 16.29 10.06 19.69
C LEU A 452 17.30 11.02 19.03
N SER A 453 17.37 11.02 17.70
CA SER A 453 18.24 11.91 16.93
C SER A 453 17.59 13.26 16.63
N ARG A 454 16.32 13.48 16.99
CA ARG A 454 15.66 14.79 16.89
C ARG A 454 16.08 15.62 18.10
N SER A 455 16.81 16.70 17.86
CA SER A 455 17.05 17.75 18.86
C SER A 455 15.76 18.56 19.06
N ASP A 456 15.31 18.68 20.32
CA ASP A 456 14.10 19.42 20.74
C ASP A 456 14.22 20.94 20.63
N ASP A 457 15.39 21.46 20.28
CA ASP A 457 15.59 22.87 20.01
C ASP A 457 15.31 23.13 18.53
N GLY A 458 14.44 24.09 18.21
CA GLY A 458 14.02 24.47 16.84
C GLY A 458 15.12 24.97 15.89
N ALA A 459 16.37 24.55 16.09
CA ALA A 459 17.47 24.59 15.14
C ALA A 459 17.18 23.70 13.91
N PRO A 460 17.69 24.07 12.72
CA PRO A 460 17.59 23.22 11.54
C PRO A 460 18.22 21.85 11.83
N ILE A 461 17.47 20.78 11.53
CA ILE A 461 17.90 19.39 11.76
C ILE A 461 19.22 19.14 11.04
N GLU A 462 20.32 19.01 11.79
CA GLU A 462 21.58 18.52 11.25
C GLU A 462 21.37 17.08 10.74
N LEU A 463 21.59 16.83 9.44
CA LEU A 463 21.42 15.50 8.84
C LEU A 463 22.42 14.45 9.34
N SER A 464 23.50 14.88 9.99
CA SER A 464 24.60 14.05 10.47
C SER A 464 24.13 12.94 11.43
N GLY A 465 23.33 13.30 12.44
CA GLY A 465 22.77 12.38 13.43
C GLY A 465 21.87 11.31 12.80
N PRO A 466 20.82 11.70 12.05
CA PRO A 466 19.95 10.75 11.34
C PRO A 466 20.67 9.80 10.38
N LEU A 467 21.69 10.27 9.65
CA LEU A 467 22.48 9.42 8.75
C LEU A 467 23.25 8.34 9.52
N LEU A 468 23.94 8.73 10.60
CA LEU A 468 24.66 7.77 11.45
C LEU A 468 23.70 6.80 12.15
N ALA A 469 22.58 7.30 12.66
CA ALA A 469 21.52 6.49 13.24
C ALA A 469 20.96 5.45 12.25
N GLY A 470 20.80 5.85 10.98
CA GLY A 470 20.45 4.97 9.87
C GLY A 470 21.48 3.85 9.67
N ALA A 471 22.77 4.19 9.59
CA ALA A 471 23.85 3.21 9.46
C ALA A 471 23.91 2.22 10.65
N VAL A 472 23.71 2.73 11.87
CA VAL A 472 23.65 1.90 13.09
C VAL A 472 22.45 0.96 13.06
N SER A 473 21.27 1.47 12.68
CA SER A 473 20.04 0.68 12.54
C SER A 473 20.23 -0.44 11.53
N LEU A 474 20.76 -0.12 10.36
CA LEU A 474 21.08 -1.08 9.31
C LEU A 474 22.06 -2.16 9.81
N THR A 475 23.17 -1.76 10.43
CA THR A 475 24.19 -2.68 10.93
C THR A 475 23.63 -3.61 11.99
N PHE A 476 22.87 -3.07 12.94
CA PHE A 476 22.26 -3.86 14.02
C PHE A 476 21.24 -4.86 13.48
N VAL A 477 20.37 -4.43 12.58
CA VAL A 477 19.24 -5.24 12.13
C VAL A 477 19.65 -6.22 11.03
N PHE A 478 20.26 -5.74 9.96
CA PHE A 478 20.65 -6.59 8.81
C PHE A 478 21.99 -7.31 9.02
N GLY A 479 22.87 -6.81 9.90
CA GLY A 479 24.10 -7.50 10.27
C GLY A 479 23.94 -8.35 11.53
N GLY A 480 23.44 -7.73 12.61
CA GLY A 480 23.34 -8.36 13.93
C GLY A 480 22.37 -9.54 13.99
N ILE A 481 21.15 -9.39 13.45
CA ILE A 481 20.14 -10.47 13.54
C ILE A 481 20.60 -11.73 12.78
N PRO A 482 21.03 -11.68 11.51
CA PRO A 482 21.52 -12.87 10.82
C PRO A 482 22.76 -13.48 11.49
N LEU A 483 23.65 -12.65 12.06
CA LEU A 483 24.82 -13.13 12.78
C LEU A 483 24.44 -13.90 14.05
N VAL A 484 23.53 -13.35 14.86
CA VAL A 484 23.01 -14.02 16.06
C VAL A 484 22.27 -15.30 15.69
N ALA A 485 21.47 -15.27 14.62
CA ALA A 485 20.75 -16.45 14.13
C ALA A 485 21.72 -17.56 13.68
N ALA A 486 22.74 -17.23 12.90
CA ALA A 486 23.78 -18.18 12.49
C ALA A 486 24.54 -18.75 13.70
N TRP A 487 24.92 -17.90 14.66
CA TRP A 487 25.58 -18.33 15.89
C TRP A 487 24.71 -19.27 16.75
N PHE A 488 23.43 -18.93 16.87
CA PHE A 488 22.45 -19.73 17.60
C PHE A 488 22.21 -21.08 16.93
N ALA A 489 22.07 -21.10 15.60
CA ALA A 489 21.90 -22.30 14.80
C ALA A 489 23.17 -23.16 14.65
N ARG A 490 24.31 -22.71 15.21
CA ARG A 490 25.64 -23.32 15.00
C ARG A 490 26.00 -23.44 13.50
N ASP A 491 25.63 -22.44 12.72
CA ASP A 491 26.08 -22.34 11.34
C ASP A 491 27.51 -21.80 11.28
N ARG A 492 28.35 -22.36 10.41
CA ARG A 492 29.72 -21.88 10.21
C ARG A 492 29.71 -20.52 9.51
N LEU A 493 30.15 -19.47 10.21
CA LEU A 493 30.07 -18.09 9.72
C LEU A 493 30.75 -17.88 8.37
N VAL A 494 31.91 -18.51 8.14
CA VAL A 494 32.68 -18.34 6.89
C VAL A 494 31.93 -18.85 5.66
N THR A 495 31.22 -19.98 5.79
CA THR A 495 30.44 -20.59 4.71
C THR A 495 29.06 -19.93 4.60
N THR A 496 28.40 -19.65 5.72
CA THR A 496 27.10 -18.95 5.78
C THR A 496 27.16 -17.57 5.15
N PHE A 497 28.17 -16.76 5.49
CA PHE A 497 28.34 -15.41 4.94
C PHE A 497 29.23 -15.38 3.70
N ARG A 498 29.69 -16.55 3.21
CA ARG A 498 30.48 -16.70 1.98
C ARG A 498 31.71 -15.78 1.93
N LEU A 499 32.39 -15.70 3.07
CA LEU A 499 33.55 -14.82 3.29
C LEU A 499 34.81 -15.33 2.59
N ARG A 500 34.88 -16.63 2.28
CA ARG A 500 36.01 -17.23 1.55
C ARG A 500 35.65 -17.41 0.08
N SER A 501 36.47 -16.86 -0.82
CA SER A 501 36.31 -17.09 -2.25
C SER A 501 36.99 -18.40 -2.70
N PRO A 502 36.36 -19.18 -3.61
CA PRO A 502 37.00 -20.30 -4.29
C PRO A 502 38.00 -19.87 -5.38
N LEU A 503 38.08 -18.57 -5.71
CA LEU A 503 38.96 -18.07 -6.75
C LEU A 503 40.41 -17.98 -6.24
N SER A 504 41.39 -18.26 -7.13
CA SER A 504 42.80 -18.01 -6.87
C SER A 504 43.08 -16.50 -6.71
N GLY A 505 44.08 -16.10 -5.93
CA GLY A 505 44.34 -14.70 -5.58
C GLY A 505 44.26 -13.69 -6.74
N SER A 506 44.93 -13.95 -7.85
CA SER A 506 44.90 -13.06 -9.03
C SER A 506 43.52 -12.96 -9.69
N ARG A 507 42.77 -14.07 -9.75
CA ARG A 507 41.39 -14.09 -10.28
C ARG A 507 40.41 -13.44 -9.32
N PHE A 508 40.63 -13.59 -8.01
CA PHE A 508 39.84 -12.89 -7.02
C PHE A 508 40.00 -11.37 -7.15
N VAL A 509 41.24 -10.88 -7.28
CA VAL A 509 41.50 -9.45 -7.55
C VAL A 509 40.85 -9.00 -8.86
N ALA A 510 40.96 -9.78 -9.93
CA ALA A 510 40.27 -9.48 -11.19
C ALA A 510 38.74 -9.38 -11.00
N ALA A 511 38.14 -10.27 -10.20
CA ALA A 511 36.71 -10.20 -9.89
C ALA A 511 36.33 -8.94 -9.09
N LEU A 512 37.18 -8.48 -8.17
CA LEU A 512 36.98 -7.21 -7.45
C LEU A 512 37.06 -6.01 -8.40
N ILE A 513 38.04 -5.99 -9.31
CA ILE A 513 38.16 -4.94 -10.33
C ILE A 513 36.94 -4.95 -11.25
N GLY A 514 36.54 -6.12 -11.75
CA GLY A 514 35.36 -6.27 -12.59
C GLY A 514 34.09 -5.82 -11.87
N ALA A 515 33.96 -6.09 -10.57
CA ALA A 515 32.84 -5.63 -9.75
C ALA A 515 32.82 -4.10 -9.59
N ALA A 516 33.98 -3.47 -9.35
CA ALA A 516 34.08 -2.01 -9.27
C ALA A 516 33.72 -1.35 -10.61
N VAL A 517 34.27 -1.85 -11.71
CA VAL A 517 33.96 -1.38 -13.08
C VAL A 517 32.48 -1.54 -13.37
N MET A 518 31.88 -2.68 -13.02
CA MET A 518 30.46 -2.91 -13.21
C MET A 518 29.60 -1.95 -12.37
N GLY A 519 29.98 -1.68 -11.12
CA GLY A 519 29.31 -0.70 -10.25
C GLY A 519 29.28 0.71 -10.84
N LEU A 520 30.38 1.15 -11.45
CA LEU A 520 30.49 2.42 -12.19
C LEU A 520 29.65 2.46 -13.48
N GLY A 521 29.29 1.32 -14.07
CA GLY A 521 28.46 1.26 -15.27
C GLY A 521 26.96 1.14 -14.99
N LEU A 522 26.57 0.60 -13.84
CA LEU A 522 25.16 0.26 -13.56
C LEU A 522 24.27 1.47 -13.21
N TRP A 523 24.83 2.66 -12.95
CA TRP A 523 24.05 3.84 -12.59
C TRP A 523 23.09 4.31 -13.70
N GLY A 524 23.49 4.21 -14.98
CA GLY A 524 22.63 4.61 -16.09
C GLY A 524 21.36 3.76 -16.19
N LEU A 525 21.49 2.44 -15.96
CA LEU A 525 20.34 1.55 -15.88
C LEU A 525 19.43 1.87 -14.67
N ALA A 526 20.04 2.17 -13.52
CA ALA A 526 19.29 2.56 -12.32
C ALA A 526 18.50 3.85 -12.57
N HIS A 527 19.12 4.88 -13.17
CA HIS A 527 18.47 6.14 -13.54
C HIS A 527 17.30 5.93 -14.50
N GLU A 528 17.49 5.22 -15.61
CA GLU A 528 16.39 4.97 -16.56
C GLU A 528 15.23 4.21 -15.93
N SER A 529 15.54 3.18 -15.15
CA SER A 529 14.50 2.41 -14.47
C SER A 529 13.77 3.25 -13.42
N PHE A 530 14.44 4.23 -12.81
CA PHE A 530 13.83 5.19 -11.89
C PHE A 530 12.96 6.20 -12.64
N VAL A 531 13.44 6.78 -13.75
CA VAL A 531 12.64 7.71 -14.58
C VAL A 531 11.36 7.03 -15.08
N LEU A 532 11.46 5.80 -15.59
CA LEU A 532 10.32 5.03 -16.08
C LEU A 532 9.27 4.73 -14.99
N THR A 533 9.69 4.60 -13.72
CA THR A 533 8.78 4.38 -12.60
C THR A 533 8.29 5.69 -11.95
N THR A 534 8.99 6.80 -12.21
CA THR A 534 8.80 8.10 -11.52
C THR A 534 8.12 9.16 -12.40
N SER A 535 8.04 8.98 -13.72
CA SER A 535 7.45 9.92 -14.68
C SER A 535 5.94 10.20 -14.50
N GLN A 536 5.35 9.75 -13.39
CA GLN A 536 3.95 9.97 -12.98
C GLN A 536 3.85 10.61 -11.58
N LEU A 537 4.95 11.11 -11.00
CA LEU A 537 4.94 11.65 -9.62
C LEU A 537 4.53 13.12 -9.52
N ASP A 538 3.94 13.41 -8.36
CA ASP A 538 3.56 14.71 -7.83
C ASP A 538 4.75 15.71 -7.77
N PRO A 539 4.61 16.96 -8.27
CA PRO A 539 5.65 17.99 -8.21
C PRO A 539 6.22 18.25 -6.80
N GLU A 540 5.43 18.01 -5.77
CA GLU A 540 5.85 18.16 -4.37
C GLU A 540 6.97 17.19 -3.96
N LYS A 541 6.91 15.92 -4.42
CA LYS A 541 7.93 14.92 -4.08
C LYS A 541 9.27 15.23 -4.72
N LEU A 542 9.25 15.76 -5.94
CA LEU A 542 10.46 16.24 -6.63
C LEU A 542 11.09 17.41 -5.88
N THR A 543 10.25 18.34 -5.42
CA THR A 543 10.71 19.48 -4.62
C THR A 543 11.32 19.01 -3.29
N ALA A 544 10.70 18.05 -2.61
CA ALA A 544 11.23 17.45 -1.38
C ALA A 544 12.55 16.70 -1.62
N ALA A 545 12.67 15.96 -2.72
CA ALA A 545 13.89 15.26 -3.10
C ALA A 545 15.05 16.24 -3.38
N ARG A 546 14.77 17.34 -4.08
CA ARG A 546 15.74 18.42 -4.33
C ARG A 546 16.21 19.07 -3.02
N GLN A 547 15.28 19.41 -2.13
CA GLN A 547 15.60 19.96 -0.82
C GLN A 547 16.45 18.99 0.03
N LEU A 548 16.16 17.68 -0.03
CA LEU A 548 16.98 16.68 0.64
C LEU A 548 18.39 16.62 0.04
N MET A 549 18.53 16.67 -1.28
CA MET A 549 19.82 16.64 -1.97
C MET A 549 20.68 17.87 -1.62
N GLU A 550 20.07 19.06 -1.59
CA GLU A 550 20.73 20.29 -1.16
C GLU A 550 21.23 20.16 0.28
N ARG A 551 20.39 19.68 1.21
CA ARG A 551 20.81 19.45 2.60
C ARG A 551 21.92 18.40 2.73
N LEU A 552 21.92 17.37 1.89
CA LEU A 552 22.99 16.37 1.85
C LEU A 552 24.32 16.95 1.32
N SER A 553 24.25 17.98 0.48
CA SER A 553 25.44 18.67 -0.03
C SER A 553 26.18 19.44 1.07
N ASP A 554 25.48 19.90 2.11
CA ASP A 554 26.07 20.58 3.27
C ASP A 554 26.79 19.61 4.24
N VAL A 555 26.44 18.33 4.22
CA VAL A 555 27.06 17.30 5.09
C VAL A 555 28.44 16.92 4.56
N PRO A 556 29.47 16.69 5.40
CA PRO A 556 30.76 16.17 4.92
C PRO A 556 30.63 14.88 4.10
N LEU A 557 31.32 14.80 2.96
CA LEU A 557 31.16 13.68 2.00
C LEU A 557 31.35 12.30 2.65
N TRP A 558 32.28 12.14 3.60
CA TRP A 558 32.50 10.86 4.29
C TRP A 558 31.30 10.45 5.16
N LEU A 559 30.57 11.41 5.75
CA LEU A 559 29.32 11.19 6.50
C LEU A 559 28.13 10.86 5.58
N VAL A 560 28.25 11.11 4.29
CA VAL A 560 27.29 10.64 3.28
C VAL A 560 27.67 9.24 2.79
N LEU A 561 28.95 9.04 2.43
CA LEU A 561 29.42 7.79 1.84
C LEU A 561 29.41 6.61 2.82
N ILE A 562 29.78 6.80 4.08
CA ILE A 562 29.77 5.69 5.04
C ILE A 562 28.34 5.15 5.25
N PRO A 563 27.34 5.98 5.59
CA PRO A 563 25.98 5.51 5.83
C PRO A 563 25.21 5.09 4.57
N LEU A 564 25.45 5.73 3.43
CA LEU A 564 24.63 5.52 2.22
C LEU A 564 25.28 4.63 1.16
N ALA A 565 26.59 4.37 1.25
CA ALA A 565 27.30 3.51 0.30
C ALA A 565 28.02 2.34 0.96
N VAL A 566 28.89 2.59 1.94
CA VAL A 566 29.73 1.54 2.54
C VAL A 566 28.92 0.62 3.45
N ALA A 567 28.12 1.17 4.38
CA ALA A 567 27.34 0.37 5.30
C ALA A 567 26.29 -0.51 4.57
N PRO A 568 25.49 -0.01 3.62
CA PRO A 568 24.63 -0.84 2.77
C PRO A 568 25.42 -1.86 1.95
N GLY A 569 26.49 -1.40 1.30
CA GLY A 569 27.35 -2.24 0.47
C GLY A 569 27.94 -3.43 1.22
N VAL A 570 28.26 -3.28 2.50
CA VAL A 570 28.81 -4.37 3.32
C VAL A 570 27.71 -5.18 3.99
N ILE A 571 26.82 -4.53 4.74
CA ILE A 571 25.88 -5.19 5.63
C ILE A 571 24.75 -5.88 4.86
N GLU A 572 24.20 -5.22 3.83
CA GLU A 572 23.13 -5.83 3.05
C GLU A 572 23.67 -7.00 2.21
N GLU A 573 24.90 -6.91 1.71
CA GLU A 573 25.52 -8.02 0.99
C GLU A 573 25.77 -9.23 1.91
N LEU A 574 26.19 -9.01 3.16
CA LEU A 574 26.26 -10.09 4.16
C LEU A 574 24.90 -10.74 4.42
N CYS A 575 23.85 -9.94 4.55
CA CYS A 575 22.49 -10.45 4.78
C CYS A 575 21.96 -11.21 3.56
N PHE A 576 21.95 -10.58 2.38
CA PHE A 576 21.28 -11.10 1.19
C PHE A 576 22.15 -12.09 0.41
N ARG A 577 23.43 -11.77 0.15
CA ARG A 577 24.33 -12.58 -0.72
C ARG A 577 25.15 -13.59 0.08
N GLY A 578 25.31 -13.34 1.38
CA GLY A 578 25.79 -14.30 2.37
C GLY A 578 24.66 -15.18 2.91
N TYR A 579 24.01 -14.73 3.97
CA TYR A 579 23.10 -15.53 4.81
C TYR A 579 21.88 -16.08 4.04
N LEU A 580 21.11 -15.24 3.34
CA LEU A 580 19.91 -15.69 2.61
C LEU A 580 20.27 -16.52 1.37
N PHE A 581 21.26 -16.08 0.59
CA PHE A 581 21.70 -16.79 -0.61
C PHE A 581 22.19 -18.20 -0.29
N SER A 582 23.02 -18.37 0.75
CA SER A 582 23.55 -19.68 1.16
C SER A 582 22.45 -20.64 1.63
N ALA A 583 21.42 -20.12 2.32
CA ALA A 583 20.28 -20.92 2.74
C ALA A 583 19.43 -21.40 1.54
N PHE A 584 19.08 -20.48 0.63
CA PHE A 584 18.19 -20.80 -0.49
C PHE A 584 18.88 -21.58 -1.61
N SER A 585 20.19 -21.43 -1.82
CA SER A 585 20.93 -22.21 -2.83
C SER A 585 20.97 -23.71 -2.56
N ARG A 586 20.59 -24.16 -1.34
CA ARG A 586 20.51 -25.59 -1.00
C ARG A 586 19.28 -26.28 -1.58
N VAL A 587 18.21 -25.52 -1.84
CA VAL A 587 16.91 -26.07 -2.25
C VAL A 587 16.41 -25.50 -3.59
N LEU A 588 16.99 -24.39 -4.04
CA LEU A 588 16.65 -23.74 -5.31
C LEU A 588 17.79 -23.86 -6.31
N SER A 589 17.45 -23.82 -7.61
CA SER A 589 18.45 -23.68 -8.66
C SER A 589 19.09 -22.28 -8.62
N PRO A 590 20.32 -22.10 -9.14
CA PRO A 590 21.02 -20.81 -9.11
C PRO A 590 20.18 -19.63 -9.61
N LEU A 591 19.49 -19.81 -10.73
CA LEU A 591 18.61 -18.78 -11.29
C LEU A 591 17.48 -18.41 -10.32
N ARG A 592 16.83 -19.41 -9.71
CA ARG A 592 15.75 -19.18 -8.74
C ARG A 592 16.25 -18.50 -7.46
N THR A 593 17.45 -18.83 -7.00
CA THR A 593 18.08 -18.16 -5.85
C THR A 593 18.40 -16.70 -6.16
N ILE A 594 18.97 -16.41 -7.34
CA ILE A 594 19.24 -15.04 -7.78
C ILE A 594 17.93 -14.25 -7.86
N LEU A 595 16.92 -14.77 -8.55
CA LEU A 595 15.62 -14.10 -8.69
C LEU A 595 14.96 -13.84 -7.33
N LEU A 596 14.88 -14.86 -6.45
CA LEU A 596 14.25 -14.72 -5.14
C LEU A 596 14.97 -13.68 -4.26
N THR A 597 16.30 -13.79 -4.12
CA THR A 597 17.07 -12.87 -3.27
C THR A 597 17.06 -11.44 -3.81
N SER A 598 16.98 -11.24 -5.13
CA SER A 598 16.88 -9.93 -5.77
C SER A 598 15.51 -9.29 -5.57
N LEU A 599 14.43 -10.06 -5.70
CA LEU A 599 13.07 -9.60 -5.42
C LEU A 599 12.90 -9.22 -3.95
N LEU A 600 13.43 -10.03 -3.03
CA LEU A 600 13.42 -9.72 -1.60
C LEU A 600 14.22 -8.44 -1.33
N PHE A 601 15.39 -8.29 -1.93
CA PHE A 601 16.22 -7.09 -1.80
C PHE A 601 15.49 -5.82 -2.25
N GLY A 602 14.81 -5.86 -3.40
CA GLY A 602 14.01 -4.74 -3.89
C GLY A 602 12.78 -4.46 -3.04
N LEU A 603 12.10 -5.50 -2.53
CA LEU A 603 10.94 -5.35 -1.65
C LEU A 603 11.31 -4.64 -0.34
N PHE A 604 12.47 -4.96 0.24
CA PHE A 604 12.93 -4.26 1.45
C PHE A 604 13.16 -2.76 1.21
N HIS A 605 13.60 -2.36 0.01
CA HIS A 605 13.80 -0.95 -0.35
C HIS A 605 12.51 -0.17 -0.62
N VAL A 606 11.39 -0.85 -0.86
CA VAL A 606 10.06 -0.21 -0.92
C VAL A 606 9.56 0.15 0.48
N LEU A 607 9.91 -0.68 1.46
CA LEU A 607 9.38 -0.62 2.82
C LEU A 607 10.31 0.17 3.80
N THR A 608 11.29 0.92 3.29
CA THR A 608 12.24 1.68 4.12
C THR A 608 11.68 3.04 4.55
N GLY A 609 11.40 3.19 5.86
CA GLY A 609 11.05 4.48 6.49
C GLY A 609 9.54 4.72 6.63
N ASN A 610 9.14 5.98 6.79
CA ASN A 610 7.73 6.39 6.90
C ASN A 610 7.04 6.57 5.53
N THR A 611 7.78 6.43 4.44
CA THR A 611 7.28 6.64 3.08
C THR A 611 7.52 5.37 2.26
N LEU A 612 6.47 4.87 1.61
CA LEU A 612 6.59 3.75 0.68
C LEU A 612 7.15 4.25 -0.65
N LEU A 613 8.42 3.92 -0.92
CA LEU A 613 9.13 4.34 -2.14
C LEU A 613 9.04 3.23 -3.19
N ILE A 614 7.85 3.08 -3.75
CA ILE A 614 7.51 1.99 -4.69
C ILE A 614 8.33 2.10 -5.97
N GLU A 615 8.63 3.33 -6.39
CA GLU A 615 9.50 3.66 -7.51
C GLU A 615 10.90 3.06 -7.38
N ARG A 616 11.37 2.78 -6.15
CA ARG A 616 12.66 2.12 -5.90
C ARG A 616 12.62 0.62 -6.14
N PHE A 617 11.46 -0.02 -6.22
CA PHE A 617 11.36 -1.49 -6.33
C PHE A 617 12.09 -2.05 -7.54
N VAL A 618 11.83 -1.49 -8.72
CA VAL A 618 12.39 -1.94 -10.00
C VAL A 618 13.91 -1.71 -10.05
N PRO A 619 14.44 -0.49 -9.87
CA PRO A 619 15.89 -0.25 -9.92
C PRO A 619 16.67 -1.12 -8.93
N THR A 620 16.16 -1.27 -7.71
CA THR A 620 16.85 -2.05 -6.66
C THR A 620 16.76 -3.55 -6.90
N THR A 621 15.64 -4.05 -7.44
CA THR A 621 15.53 -5.46 -7.86
C THR A 621 16.50 -5.75 -9.00
N LEU A 622 16.61 -4.88 -10.01
CA LEU A 622 17.55 -5.02 -11.12
C LEU A 622 19.00 -5.02 -10.62
N MET A 623 19.39 -4.07 -9.77
CA MET A 623 20.68 -4.08 -9.08
C MET A 623 20.89 -5.40 -8.34
N GLY A 624 19.84 -5.88 -7.67
CA GLY A 624 19.86 -7.13 -6.95
C GLY A 624 20.21 -8.34 -7.81
N LEU A 625 19.75 -8.37 -9.08
CA LEU A 625 20.05 -9.42 -10.05
C LEU A 625 21.55 -9.45 -10.39
N PHE A 626 22.16 -8.29 -10.61
CA PHE A 626 23.61 -8.20 -10.86
C PHE A 626 24.41 -8.66 -9.65
N LEU A 627 24.06 -8.18 -8.45
CA LEU A 627 24.71 -8.62 -7.20
C LEU A 627 24.55 -10.13 -6.98
N GLY A 628 23.36 -10.68 -7.21
CA GLY A 628 23.10 -12.12 -7.13
C GLY A 628 23.91 -12.92 -8.15
N TRP A 629 24.03 -12.44 -9.39
CA TRP A 629 24.85 -13.04 -10.43
C TRP A 629 26.34 -13.01 -10.07
N VAL A 630 26.86 -11.88 -9.57
CA VAL A 630 28.25 -11.76 -9.10
C VAL A 630 28.52 -12.72 -7.95
N ALA A 631 27.63 -12.77 -6.96
CA ALA A 631 27.77 -13.68 -5.82
C ALA A 631 27.74 -15.15 -6.29
N TYR A 632 26.87 -15.50 -7.23
CA TYR A 632 26.84 -16.85 -7.82
C TYR A 632 28.15 -17.19 -8.55
N ARG A 633 28.61 -16.32 -9.44
CA ARG A 633 29.82 -16.54 -10.26
C ARG A 633 31.09 -16.62 -9.44
N THR A 634 31.24 -15.75 -8.45
CA THR A 634 32.48 -15.61 -7.68
C THR A 634 32.54 -16.51 -6.45
N GLY A 635 31.42 -17.11 -6.07
CA GLY A 635 31.33 -17.92 -4.86
C GLY A 635 31.42 -17.13 -3.55
N SER A 636 31.50 -15.79 -3.61
CA SER A 636 31.86 -14.94 -2.47
C SER A 636 31.03 -13.66 -2.41
N VAL A 637 30.89 -13.09 -1.21
CA VAL A 637 30.20 -11.82 -0.98
C VAL A 637 31.06 -10.59 -1.32
N TRP A 638 32.39 -10.69 -1.25
CA TRP A 638 33.30 -9.53 -1.41
C TRP A 638 33.15 -8.78 -2.74
N PRO A 639 33.07 -9.43 -3.91
CA PRO A 639 32.87 -8.70 -5.16
C PRO A 639 31.49 -8.00 -5.20
N GLY A 640 30.46 -8.58 -4.58
CA GLY A 640 29.17 -7.91 -4.38
C GLY A 640 29.29 -6.65 -3.53
N MET A 641 30.03 -6.72 -2.41
CA MET A 641 30.26 -5.56 -1.54
C MET A 641 30.96 -4.41 -2.26
N VAL A 642 31.98 -4.72 -3.08
CA VAL A 642 32.68 -3.72 -3.88
C VAL A 642 31.75 -3.11 -4.92
N LEU A 643 31.00 -3.93 -5.66
CA LEU A 643 30.05 -3.44 -6.65
C LEU A 643 29.04 -2.49 -6.02
N HIS A 644 28.40 -2.91 -4.93
CA HIS A 644 27.34 -2.15 -4.27
C HIS A 644 27.89 -0.85 -3.68
N THR A 645 29.03 -0.90 -2.99
CA THR A 645 29.67 0.29 -2.41
C THR A 645 30.08 1.29 -3.50
N VAL A 646 30.68 0.82 -4.59
CA VAL A 646 31.10 1.68 -5.71
C VAL A 646 29.88 2.29 -6.41
N HIS A 647 28.84 1.50 -6.65
CA HIS A 647 27.62 1.99 -7.27
C HIS A 647 26.94 3.08 -6.45
N ASN A 648 26.67 2.83 -5.16
CA ASN A 648 26.03 3.82 -4.29
C ASN A 648 26.96 5.01 -4.05
N GLY A 649 28.26 4.78 -3.89
CA GLY A 649 29.22 5.86 -3.68
C GLY A 649 29.30 6.79 -4.88
N PHE A 650 29.29 6.23 -6.10
CA PHE A 650 29.25 6.98 -7.34
C PHE A 650 27.95 7.79 -7.46
N LEU A 651 26.79 7.19 -7.21
CA LEU A 651 25.50 7.89 -7.24
C LEU A 651 25.42 9.07 -6.25
N ASN A 652 25.83 8.85 -4.99
CA ASN A 652 25.85 9.91 -3.98
C ASN A 652 26.83 11.04 -4.33
N THR A 653 27.98 10.68 -4.94
CA THR A 653 28.97 11.67 -5.38
C THR A 653 28.46 12.46 -6.58
N LEU A 654 27.82 11.79 -7.55
CA LEU A 654 27.23 12.43 -8.72
C LEU A 654 26.10 13.40 -8.32
N GLY A 655 25.23 12.99 -7.39
CA GLY A 655 24.17 13.86 -6.85
C GLY A 655 24.71 15.10 -6.14
N ARG A 656 25.80 14.95 -5.36
CA ARG A 656 26.44 16.08 -4.65
C ARG A 656 27.05 17.11 -5.60
N TYR A 657 27.73 16.66 -6.66
CA TYR A 657 28.46 17.53 -7.58
C TYR A 657 27.70 17.78 -8.89
N ARG A 658 26.36 17.66 -8.88
CA ARG A 658 25.51 17.72 -10.08
C ARG A 658 25.79 18.94 -10.96
N ASP A 659 26.01 20.11 -10.36
CA ASP A 659 26.22 21.36 -11.09
C ASP A 659 27.54 21.37 -11.88
N HIS A 660 28.55 20.66 -11.38
CA HIS A 660 29.83 20.48 -12.07
C HIS A 660 29.74 19.46 -13.21
N PHE A 661 28.73 18.59 -13.15
CA PHE A 661 28.44 17.58 -14.14
C PHE A 661 27.29 17.98 -15.08
N ALA A 662 26.91 19.26 -15.11
CA ALA A 662 25.87 19.80 -15.99
C ALA A 662 26.10 19.45 -17.48
N PHE A 663 27.36 19.29 -17.91
CA PHE A 663 27.73 18.86 -19.26
C PHE A 663 27.29 17.42 -19.62
N LEU A 664 26.91 16.61 -18.64
CA LEU A 664 26.35 15.27 -18.84
C LEU A 664 24.90 15.30 -19.34
N GLY A 665 24.27 16.47 -19.42
CA GLY A 665 22.85 16.64 -19.79
C GLY A 665 21.89 16.51 -18.62
N SER A 666 22.39 16.48 -17.38
CA SER A 666 21.62 16.31 -16.13
C SER A 666 21.17 17.62 -15.48
N ALA A 667 21.36 18.77 -16.16
CA ALA A 667 21.33 20.08 -15.52
C ALA A 667 19.94 20.70 -15.34
N GLU A 668 18.93 20.30 -16.11
CA GLU A 668 17.64 21.00 -16.13
C GLU A 668 16.43 20.12 -15.77
N ASP A 669 16.46 18.81 -16.02
CA ASP A 669 15.37 17.89 -15.69
C ASP A 669 15.84 16.56 -15.09
N GLU A 670 15.67 16.39 -13.77
CA GLU A 670 16.00 15.15 -13.03
C GLU A 670 15.16 13.94 -13.47
N LEU A 671 14.06 14.18 -14.20
CA LEU A 671 13.20 13.16 -14.79
C LEU A 671 13.42 12.97 -16.29
N ALA A 672 14.42 13.61 -16.89
CA ALA A 672 14.73 13.38 -18.29
C ALA A 672 15.42 12.01 -18.47
N HIS A 673 15.04 11.34 -19.56
CA HIS A 673 15.79 10.20 -20.07
C HIS A 673 17.21 10.63 -20.46
N LEU A 674 18.19 9.79 -20.14
CA LEU A 674 19.58 10.01 -20.52
C LEU A 674 19.73 9.92 -22.04
N PRO A 675 20.66 10.70 -22.63
CA PRO A 675 21.02 10.56 -24.03
C PRO A 675 21.46 9.11 -24.35
N ALA A 676 21.10 8.62 -25.54
CA ALA A 676 21.43 7.25 -25.96
C ALA A 676 22.94 6.93 -25.90
N THR A 677 23.79 7.94 -26.10
CA THR A 677 25.26 7.83 -25.97
C THR A 677 25.70 7.53 -24.54
N TRP A 678 25.07 8.14 -23.54
CA TRP A 678 25.32 7.85 -22.13
C TRP A 678 24.86 6.45 -21.77
N LEU A 679 23.66 6.07 -22.19
CA LEU A 679 23.13 4.70 -21.97
C LEU A 679 24.06 3.64 -22.55
N LEU A 680 24.52 3.85 -23.78
CA LEU A 680 25.47 2.94 -24.41
C LEU A 680 26.80 2.89 -23.65
N THR A 681 27.33 4.05 -23.24
CA THR A 681 28.61 4.13 -22.51
C THR A 681 28.53 3.42 -21.16
N THR A 682 27.49 3.69 -20.37
CA THR A 682 27.28 3.05 -19.06
C THR A 682 27.04 1.55 -19.20
N ALA A 683 26.30 1.12 -20.24
CA ALA A 683 26.07 -0.28 -20.53
C ALA A 683 27.37 -1.00 -20.96
N LEU A 684 28.22 -0.36 -21.76
CA LEU A 684 29.53 -0.91 -22.15
C LEU A 684 30.47 -1.06 -20.96
N ILE A 685 30.50 -0.07 -20.04
CA ILE A 685 31.27 -0.16 -18.79
C ILE A 685 30.76 -1.32 -17.93
N ALA A 686 29.44 -1.44 -17.76
CA ALA A 686 28.84 -2.54 -17.01
C ALA A 686 29.16 -3.90 -17.65
N ALA A 687 29.06 -4.00 -18.98
CA ALA A 687 29.39 -5.21 -19.74
C ALA A 687 30.87 -5.58 -19.62
N LEU A 688 31.78 -4.61 -19.66
CA LEU A 688 33.21 -4.85 -19.46
C LEU A 688 33.49 -5.42 -18.06
N GLY A 689 32.90 -4.83 -17.02
CA GLY A 689 33.00 -5.37 -15.65
C GLY A 689 32.46 -6.80 -15.55
N GLY A 690 31.30 -7.06 -16.17
CA GLY A 690 30.72 -8.38 -16.28
C GLY A 690 31.62 -9.40 -17.01
N LEU A 691 32.27 -9.00 -18.10
CA LEU A 691 33.22 -9.83 -18.84
C LEU A 691 34.46 -10.16 -18.02
N ILE A 692 35.00 -9.19 -17.26
CA ILE A 692 36.14 -9.42 -16.36
C ILE A 692 35.76 -10.45 -15.28
N ILE A 693 34.58 -10.31 -14.66
CA ILE A 693 34.08 -11.29 -13.68
C ILE A 693 33.86 -12.65 -14.33
N ALA A 694 33.26 -12.69 -15.52
CA ALA A 694 32.98 -13.94 -16.24
C ALA A 694 34.28 -14.66 -16.64
N TRP A 695 35.33 -13.94 -16.99
CA TRP A 695 36.66 -14.49 -17.26
C TRP A 695 37.35 -14.98 -15.98
N ALA A 696 37.25 -14.21 -14.89
CA ALA A 696 37.83 -14.56 -13.60
C ALA A 696 37.16 -15.78 -12.96
N SER A 697 35.84 -15.92 -13.13
CA SER A 697 35.03 -17.02 -12.63
C SER A 697 34.92 -18.13 -13.68
N ARG A 698 35.67 -19.22 -13.52
CA ARG A 698 35.35 -20.45 -14.28
C ARG A 698 33.95 -20.93 -13.88
N PRO A 699 33.19 -21.58 -14.78
CA PRO A 699 31.98 -22.29 -14.37
C PRO A 699 32.43 -23.33 -13.35
N SER A 700 32.14 -23.10 -12.07
CA SER A 700 32.32 -24.15 -11.08
C SER A 700 31.39 -25.27 -11.52
N ALA A 701 31.97 -26.42 -11.86
CA ALA A 701 31.25 -27.67 -11.73
C ALA A 701 30.55 -27.59 -10.38
N THR A 702 29.24 -27.78 -10.42
CA THR A 702 28.36 -27.86 -9.27
C THR A 702 29.10 -28.47 -8.10
N VAL A 703 29.00 -27.83 -6.92
CA VAL A 703 28.99 -28.59 -5.68
C VAL A 703 27.85 -29.58 -5.86
N ALA A 704 28.18 -30.76 -6.40
CA ALA A 704 27.34 -31.91 -6.26
C ALA A 704 27.13 -32.07 -4.74
N PRO A 705 25.92 -32.40 -4.28
CA PRO A 705 25.78 -32.81 -2.90
C PRO A 705 26.79 -33.93 -2.68
N GLU A 706 27.75 -33.73 -1.77
CA GLU A 706 28.59 -34.83 -1.30
C GLU A 706 27.65 -36.00 -0.97
N GLY A 707 28.00 -37.16 -1.52
CA GLY A 707 27.12 -38.30 -1.68
C GLY A 707 26.27 -38.56 -0.45
N THR A 708 24.96 -38.72 -0.67
CA THR A 708 24.20 -39.64 0.15
C THR A 708 24.88 -40.99 0.05
N ASP A 709 25.62 -41.38 1.08
CA ASP A 709 26.02 -42.76 1.32
C ASP A 709 24.77 -43.62 1.24
N SER A 710 24.59 -44.31 0.12
CA SER A 710 23.54 -45.31 -0.11
C SER A 710 23.90 -46.64 0.55
N THR A 711 24.59 -46.62 1.69
CA THR A 711 25.04 -47.81 2.41
C THR A 711 24.74 -47.71 3.91
N VAL A 712 23.48 -47.44 4.25
CA VAL A 712 22.89 -47.91 5.50
C VAL A 712 21.43 -48.23 5.19
N LEU A 713 21.17 -49.50 4.88
CA LEU A 713 19.93 -50.28 5.09
C LEU A 713 20.04 -51.56 4.24
N ALA A 714 20.84 -52.49 4.76
CA ALA A 714 20.56 -53.92 4.67
C ALA A 714 20.13 -54.37 6.07
#